data_AF-A0A3L7YDS7-F1
#
_entry.id   AF-A0A3L7YDS7-F1
#
_cell.length_a   1.000
_cell.length_b   1.000
_cell.length_c   1.000
_cell.angle_alpha   90.00
_cell.angle_beta   90.00
_cell.angle_gamma   90.00
#
_symmetry.space_group_name_H-M   'P 1'
#
loop_
_entity.id
_entity.type
_entity.pdbx_description
1 polymer ?
#
loop_
_entity_poly.entity_id
_entity_poly.type
_entity_poly.pdbx_seq_one_letter_code
_entity_poly.pdbx_strand_id
1 'polypeptide(L)'
;MQRLDGRFIHSASDLVSYLQCARLAILNLDAAMKRRVRPQRRDPVLELLSQRGSLLEQKELTAWRDAGRNVAVVECERNSTAAFVAGAQKTIELMRSGVDVIAQGVLFDGEWIGFADALERVDTPSDLGPFSYEVVDMKLASKVRPGALVQTAQYSAQLAAIQGRMPDRLHVILGDGSRQSVPTASVMAYYQRVRDAYLSAIQEAGGVDAEPDETLLYPESATYPWLIDACRTCPWQSECQGQREADDHLTLVPGMGRTHARRLITVDVPTRRALAQLGTGSVTDVAERSRTPEPTLARLCLSTIHALRCAESGVDRASTVSHLPRQPWRGVWKVLPQHPSDLCLHIEHDPFHEGRRFAFAAGTAGVTGRPTALIATTLQEEQQMFRTVVKALQEAWKSARSNRGQTPRIYVYGATTVSQLQRLSGHYSLGGELVANLITHDCFTDLRSVVRDAVLLPRPVNGLEDMDHYSGFAVANQSRGASGDTEREPSLLETFTSFVEGDVSARDALLTGTMRTLERIAMLRDWLRARQSDLPHQRDGDVLAHDDRERGGQREAQFEELKARIHALRTAAKRGGTTGEGACRTLEKLLSWHRRERLADWWEYASVRALAETELIESDQAIAGLRPEGTIDRVGGSERRTFSFPAAQEHKLRRDTEVEVTNWPTTSVARLISVDARRGRLVLSAPPASWASLPPPEAITRQKPILDRVLRDALARVADTIVADDLANPDLSGRYQATRRLLAALPPVPVGHTGGPLGMPGETGSETAVRLAAGLTNSVLAIQGPPGTGKTHTGAQMILALLRQGRTVGITAASHKAIINLLDKTMELAAANKEVGIVRAIQRGSGDDRCKDPAVEFTESNVRVETSVLDGSKNLIAGTPWLFSREPLDGTLDALFIDEAGQMALANAVAASTAAKQLFLLGDPQQLAQPTRGTHPDGTGTSALEHMLGERVTIPDTHGVFLETSYRMHPAICQFISDQFYEGRLRSKEECGRQDTARFGAGLRTISVSHEGNRTDSSEEVAAITQACNALIGSRMTDSDGKMSRLA
;
A
#
# COMPACT_ATOMS: atom_id res chain seq x y z
N MET A 1 -10.02 31.06 -6.59
CA MET A 1 -9.94 31.98 -7.73
C MET A 1 -10.81 33.15 -7.40
N GLN A 2 -10.26 34.35 -7.56
CA GLN A 2 -10.97 35.59 -7.29
C GLN A 2 -10.70 36.58 -8.41
N ARG A 3 -11.69 37.41 -8.73
CA ARG A 3 -11.50 38.54 -9.63
C ARG A 3 -11.31 39.79 -8.79
N LEU A 4 -10.07 40.25 -8.67
CA LEU A 4 -9.68 41.43 -7.92
C LEU A 4 -9.10 42.47 -8.88
N ASP A 5 -9.54 43.72 -8.76
CA ASP A 5 -9.03 44.84 -9.57
C ASP A 5 -9.04 44.57 -11.09
N GLY A 6 -10.04 43.81 -11.56
CA GLY A 6 -10.23 43.47 -12.97
C GLY A 6 -9.42 42.26 -13.47
N ARG A 7 -8.53 41.68 -12.65
CA ARG A 7 -7.68 40.52 -13.00
C ARG A 7 -8.11 39.25 -12.26
N PHE A 8 -7.82 38.09 -12.85
CA PHE A 8 -7.97 36.81 -12.17
C PHE A 8 -6.73 36.54 -11.34
N ILE A 9 -6.95 36.28 -10.05
CA ILE A 9 -5.89 35.86 -9.13
C ILE A 9 -6.11 34.38 -8.80
N HIS A 10 -5.06 33.59 -9.03
CA HIS A 10 -5.01 32.16 -8.81
C HIS A 10 -4.31 31.85 -7.49
N SER A 11 -4.72 30.78 -6.81
CA SER A 11 -4.02 30.31 -5.60
C SER A 11 -3.68 28.81 -5.68
N ALA A 12 -2.79 28.37 -4.81
CA ALA A 12 -2.50 26.94 -4.64
C ALA A 12 -3.78 26.12 -4.34
N SER A 13 -4.73 26.68 -3.58
CA SER A 13 -6.01 26.03 -3.31
C SER A 13 -6.85 25.80 -4.58
N ASP A 14 -6.68 26.61 -5.62
CA ASP A 14 -7.35 26.41 -6.91
C ASP A 14 -6.78 25.21 -7.65
N LEU A 15 -5.44 25.05 -7.65
CA LEU A 15 -4.78 23.87 -8.19
C LEU A 15 -5.21 22.59 -7.46
N VAL A 16 -5.26 22.65 -6.13
CA VAL A 16 -5.72 21.51 -5.31
C VAL A 16 -7.18 21.19 -5.57
N SER A 17 -8.02 22.21 -5.75
CA SER A 17 -9.44 22.02 -6.10
C SER A 17 -9.61 21.40 -7.48
N TYR A 18 -8.81 21.83 -8.46
CA TYR A 18 -8.81 21.25 -9.81
C TYR A 18 -8.39 19.78 -9.82
N LEU A 19 -7.34 19.43 -9.07
CA LEU A 19 -6.90 18.04 -8.87
C LEU A 19 -7.99 17.15 -8.29
N GLN A 20 -8.82 17.68 -7.39
CA GLN A 20 -9.95 16.95 -6.81
C GLN A 20 -11.12 16.86 -7.79
N CYS A 21 -11.43 17.97 -8.48
CA CYS A 21 -12.58 18.09 -9.36
C CYS A 21 -12.38 19.24 -10.36
N ALA A 22 -12.16 18.93 -11.64
CA ALA A 22 -12.04 19.95 -12.68
C ALA A 22 -13.31 20.82 -12.81
N ARG A 23 -14.50 20.23 -12.63
CA ARG A 23 -15.78 20.98 -12.58
C ARG A 23 -15.81 22.03 -11.45
N LEU A 24 -15.23 21.74 -10.29
CA LEU A 24 -15.17 22.71 -9.19
C LEU A 24 -14.38 23.96 -9.58
N ALA A 25 -13.27 23.80 -10.30
CA ALA A 25 -12.48 24.92 -10.80
C ALA A 25 -13.29 25.81 -11.76
N ILE A 26 -14.08 25.19 -12.65
CA ILE A 26 -14.95 25.91 -13.60
C ILE A 26 -16.10 26.62 -12.90
N LEU A 27 -16.77 25.97 -11.94
CA LEU A 27 -17.84 26.62 -11.17
C LEU A 27 -17.31 27.81 -10.34
N ASN A 28 -16.08 27.69 -9.81
CA ASN A 28 -15.41 28.78 -9.14
C ASN A 28 -15.00 29.91 -10.11
N LEU A 29 -14.61 29.58 -11.35
CA LEU A 29 -14.38 30.56 -12.42
C LEU A 29 -15.68 31.31 -12.76
N ASP A 30 -16.79 30.61 -12.99
CA ASP A 30 -18.10 31.22 -13.27
C ASP A 30 -18.54 32.15 -12.13
N ALA A 31 -18.31 31.74 -10.88
CA ALA A 31 -18.58 32.58 -9.73
C ALA A 31 -17.69 33.83 -9.69
N ALA A 32 -16.39 33.70 -9.99
CA ALA A 32 -15.47 34.83 -10.09
C ALA A 32 -15.81 35.76 -11.26
N MET A 33 -16.35 35.23 -12.34
CA MET A 33 -16.87 35.97 -13.51
C MET A 33 -18.24 36.59 -13.26
N LYS A 34 -18.87 36.33 -12.11
CA LYS A 34 -20.25 36.72 -11.79
C LYS A 34 -21.30 36.13 -12.74
N ARG A 35 -20.96 35.05 -13.46
CA ARG A 35 -21.90 34.23 -14.24
C ARG A 35 -22.77 33.34 -13.35
N ARG A 36 -22.28 33.06 -12.12
CA ARG A 36 -22.94 32.18 -11.14
C ARG A 36 -22.80 32.73 -9.72
N VAL A 37 -23.77 32.47 -8.85
CA VAL A 37 -23.71 32.85 -7.43
C VAL A 37 -23.17 31.68 -6.61
N ARG A 38 -22.14 31.90 -5.80
CA ARG A 38 -21.56 30.87 -4.94
C ARG A 38 -22.50 30.53 -3.76
N PRO A 39 -22.90 29.27 -3.56
CA PRO A 39 -23.73 28.87 -2.43
C PRO A 39 -23.04 29.17 -1.09
N GLN A 40 -23.82 29.67 -0.13
CA GLN A 40 -23.39 29.74 1.26
C GLN A 40 -23.70 28.41 1.95
N ARG A 41 -22.66 27.68 2.34
CA ARG A 41 -22.77 26.46 3.14
C ARG A 41 -21.98 26.65 4.42
N ARG A 42 -22.68 26.68 5.56
CA ARG A 42 -22.05 26.53 6.88
C ARG A 42 -22.01 25.05 7.21
N ASP A 43 -20.81 24.52 7.35
CA ASP A 43 -20.58 23.15 7.75
C ASP A 43 -19.72 23.19 9.01
N PRO A 44 -20.29 22.94 10.20
CA PRO A 44 -19.51 23.06 11.44
C PRO A 44 -18.34 22.07 11.52
N VAL A 45 -18.34 20.98 10.73
CA VAL A 45 -17.16 20.12 10.57
C VAL A 45 -16.02 20.87 9.85
N LEU A 46 -16.33 21.66 8.82
CA LEU A 46 -15.32 22.47 8.13
C LEU A 46 -14.81 23.63 8.99
N GLU A 47 -15.69 24.25 9.78
CA GLU A 47 -15.31 25.31 10.72
C GLU A 47 -14.36 24.77 11.80
N LEU A 48 -14.69 23.61 12.37
CA LEU A 48 -13.84 22.90 13.34
C LEU A 48 -12.47 22.53 12.76
N LEU A 49 -12.43 22.05 11.51
CA LEU A 49 -11.16 21.75 10.83
C LEU A 49 -10.30 23.01 10.63
N SER A 50 -10.92 24.14 10.31
CA SER A 50 -10.22 25.42 10.21
C SER A 50 -9.64 25.87 11.56
N GLN A 51 -10.41 25.71 12.65
CA GLN A 51 -9.96 26.04 14.00
C GLN A 51 -8.77 25.17 14.43
N ARG A 52 -8.86 23.85 14.24
CA ARG A 52 -7.75 22.92 14.54
C ARG A 52 -6.50 23.24 13.73
N GLY A 53 -6.64 23.62 12.45
CA GLY A 53 -5.52 24.05 11.62
C GLY A 53 -4.81 25.27 12.22
N SER A 54 -5.60 26.26 12.66
CA SER A 54 -5.07 27.46 13.31
C SER A 54 -4.36 27.16 14.63
N LEU A 55 -4.88 26.20 15.42
CA LEU A 55 -4.24 25.75 16.67
C LEU A 55 -2.91 25.03 16.42
N LEU A 56 -2.82 24.20 15.38
CA LEU A 56 -1.57 23.57 14.96
C LEU A 56 -0.52 24.64 14.61
N GLU A 57 -0.90 25.62 13.79
CA GLU A 57 -0.03 26.75 13.43
C GLU A 57 0.47 27.50 14.66
N GLN A 58 -0.42 27.86 15.58
CA GLN A 58 -0.04 28.56 16.82
C GLN A 58 0.89 27.73 17.71
N LYS A 59 0.66 26.41 17.80
CA LYS A 59 1.51 25.50 18.57
C LYS A 59 2.93 25.45 18.01
N GLU A 60 3.09 25.28 16.70
CA GLU A 60 4.40 25.25 16.06
C GLU A 60 5.13 26.60 16.16
N LEU A 61 4.41 27.72 16.01
CA LEU A 61 4.98 29.05 16.22
C LEU A 61 5.49 29.25 17.65
N THR A 62 4.76 28.75 18.65
CA THR A 62 5.18 28.79 20.05
C THR A 62 6.42 27.93 20.26
N ALA A 63 6.43 26.71 19.72
CA ALA A 63 7.59 25.81 19.80
C ALA A 63 8.87 26.40 19.19
N TRP A 64 8.77 27.11 18.06
CA TRP A 64 9.93 27.79 17.46
C TRP A 64 10.44 28.96 18.30
N ARG A 65 9.54 29.76 18.89
CA ARG A 65 9.92 30.84 19.81
C ARG A 65 10.60 30.30 21.07
N ASP A 66 10.05 29.24 21.65
CA ASP A 66 10.61 28.58 22.83
C ASP A 66 11.99 27.96 22.53
N ALA A 67 12.23 27.53 21.29
CA ALA A 67 13.54 27.09 20.80
C ALA A 67 14.53 28.25 20.55
N GLY A 68 14.17 29.50 20.87
CA GLY A 68 15.03 30.67 20.74
C GLY A 68 15.14 31.23 19.32
N ARG A 69 14.25 30.81 18.39
CA ARG A 69 14.25 31.30 17.02
C ARG A 69 13.56 32.66 16.91
N ASN A 70 14.10 33.53 16.07
CA ASN A 70 13.46 34.78 15.67
C ASN A 70 12.30 34.48 14.70
N VAL A 71 11.06 34.61 15.18
CA VAL A 71 9.83 34.33 14.42
C VAL A 71 9.06 35.63 14.16
N ALA A 72 8.84 35.98 12.90
CA ALA A 72 8.00 37.10 12.48
C ALA A 72 6.71 36.59 11.81
N VAL A 73 5.59 37.29 12.00
CA VAL A 73 4.30 36.96 11.37
C VAL A 73 3.93 38.08 10.39
N VAL A 74 3.52 37.73 9.18
CA VAL A 74 3.04 38.70 8.19
C VAL A 74 1.51 38.80 8.25
N GLU A 75 1.00 39.97 8.61
CA GLU A 75 -0.44 40.27 8.55
C GLU A 75 -0.79 40.82 7.17
N CYS A 76 -1.77 40.19 6.51
CA CYS A 76 -2.21 40.59 5.17
C CYS A 76 -3.73 40.47 5.05
N GLU A 77 -4.39 41.58 4.73
CA GLU A 77 -5.81 41.56 4.36
C GLU A 77 -6.02 40.81 3.04
N ARG A 78 -7.05 39.96 2.97
CA ARG A 78 -7.31 39.08 1.82
C ARG A 78 -8.42 39.60 0.90
N ASN A 79 -8.37 40.90 0.57
CA ASN A 79 -9.47 41.61 -0.08
C ASN A 79 -9.09 42.40 -1.36
N SER A 80 -7.81 42.64 -1.63
CA SER A 80 -7.35 43.48 -2.74
C SER A 80 -5.95 43.10 -3.22
N THR A 81 -5.62 43.43 -4.47
CA THR A 81 -4.26 43.18 -4.99
C THR A 81 -3.22 44.09 -4.32
N ALA A 82 -3.60 45.30 -3.91
CA ALA A 82 -2.74 46.22 -3.17
C ALA A 82 -2.29 45.62 -1.81
N ALA A 83 -3.21 44.97 -1.08
CA ALA A 83 -2.87 44.28 0.16
C ALA A 83 -1.88 43.12 -0.08
N PHE A 84 -2.08 42.34 -1.15
CA PHE A 84 -1.15 41.26 -1.52
C PHE A 84 0.25 41.78 -1.86
N VAL A 85 0.35 42.89 -2.60
CA VAL A 85 1.64 43.53 -2.90
C VAL A 85 2.33 43.98 -1.62
N ALA A 86 1.60 44.64 -0.71
CA ALA A 86 2.15 45.10 0.57
C ALA A 86 2.63 43.93 1.44
N GLY A 87 1.84 42.85 1.55
CA GLY A 87 2.23 41.64 2.28
C GLY A 87 3.46 40.95 1.67
N ALA A 88 3.54 40.87 0.34
CA ALA A 88 4.69 40.30 -0.35
C ALA A 88 5.97 41.13 -0.14
N GLN A 89 5.86 42.46 -0.22
CA GLN A 89 6.97 43.36 0.12
C GLN A 89 7.44 43.16 1.57
N LYS A 90 6.49 43.03 2.51
CA LYS A 90 6.83 42.79 3.91
C LYS A 90 7.55 41.46 4.11
N THR A 91 7.12 40.42 3.40
CA THR A 91 7.77 39.11 3.40
C THR A 91 9.22 39.22 2.90
N ILE A 92 9.44 39.91 1.78
CA ILE A 92 10.78 40.13 1.20
C ILE A 92 11.69 40.94 2.16
N GLU A 93 11.17 41.96 2.83
CA GLU A 93 11.91 42.71 3.85
C GLU A 93 12.39 41.80 4.99
N LEU A 94 11.49 40.95 5.52
CA LEU A 94 11.83 40.02 6.59
C LEU A 94 12.86 38.99 6.13
N MET A 95 12.72 38.48 4.90
CA MET A 95 13.70 37.57 4.29
C MET A 95 15.09 38.22 4.19
N ARG A 96 15.17 39.46 3.70
CA ARG A 96 16.45 40.20 3.60
C ARG A 96 17.09 40.48 4.96
N SER A 97 16.27 40.68 6.00
CA SER A 97 16.77 40.86 7.36
C SER A 97 17.24 39.55 8.03
N GLY A 98 17.02 38.39 7.38
CA GLY A 98 17.48 37.10 7.85
C GLY A 98 16.70 36.59 9.06
N VAL A 99 15.39 36.85 9.16
CA VAL A 99 14.53 36.25 10.21
C VAL A 99 14.56 34.71 10.12
N ASP A 100 14.67 34.00 11.25
CA ASP A 100 14.78 32.53 11.23
C ASP A 100 13.52 31.86 10.67
N VAL A 101 12.34 32.39 11.02
CA VAL A 101 11.04 31.91 10.52
C VAL A 101 10.08 33.06 10.23
N ILE A 102 9.51 33.07 9.03
CA ILE A 102 8.48 34.03 8.61
C ILE A 102 7.16 33.28 8.46
N ALA A 103 6.25 33.45 9.41
CA ALA A 103 4.94 32.84 9.43
C ALA A 103 3.94 33.63 8.58
N GLN A 104 3.01 32.92 7.93
CA GLN A 104 2.01 33.52 7.03
C GLN A 104 2.64 34.35 5.91
N GLY A 105 3.82 33.95 5.44
CA GLY A 105 4.57 34.64 4.40
C GLY A 105 3.74 34.76 3.11
N VAL A 106 3.65 35.97 2.58
CA VAL A 106 2.86 36.27 1.38
C VAL A 106 3.77 36.21 0.16
N LEU A 107 3.40 35.36 -0.81
CA LEU A 107 4.09 35.19 -2.07
C LEU A 107 3.16 35.61 -3.21
N PHE A 108 3.45 36.74 -3.86
CA PHE A 108 2.62 37.28 -4.92
C PHE A 108 3.46 37.71 -6.12
N ASP A 109 3.14 37.18 -7.30
CA ASP A 109 3.84 37.47 -8.57
C ASP A 109 3.00 38.30 -9.57
N GLY A 110 1.82 38.76 -9.14
CA GLY A 110 0.87 39.51 -9.96
C GLY A 110 -0.29 38.67 -10.51
N GLU A 111 -0.13 37.36 -10.62
CA GLU A 111 -1.17 36.42 -11.10
C GLU A 111 -1.48 35.34 -10.05
N TRP A 112 -0.47 34.88 -9.33
CA TRP A 112 -0.56 33.84 -8.32
C TRP A 112 -0.33 34.41 -6.93
N ILE A 113 -1.22 34.06 -6.01
CA ILE A 113 -1.11 34.36 -4.59
C ILE A 113 -0.88 33.09 -3.77
N GLY A 114 0.09 33.15 -2.87
CA GLY A 114 0.41 32.12 -1.90
C GLY A 114 0.49 32.71 -0.50
N PHE A 115 -0.04 31.96 0.47
CA PHE A 115 0.16 32.20 1.89
C PHE A 115 0.88 30.97 2.42
N ALA A 116 2.19 31.07 2.61
CA ALA A 116 2.98 30.00 3.18
C ALA A 116 2.80 30.02 4.71
N ASP A 117 2.46 28.88 5.31
CA ASP A 117 2.27 28.80 6.76
C ASP A 117 3.56 29.22 7.49
N ALA A 118 4.73 28.80 6.96
CA ALA A 118 6.02 29.39 7.30
C ALA A 118 7.06 29.32 6.15
N LEU A 119 7.98 30.30 6.14
CA LEU A 119 9.23 30.27 5.41
C LEU A 119 10.38 30.16 6.41
N GLU A 120 11.23 29.15 6.26
CA GLU A 120 12.30 28.83 7.19
C GLU A 120 13.67 29.11 6.58
N ARG A 121 14.54 29.83 7.31
CA ARG A 121 15.91 30.14 6.86
C ARG A 121 16.80 28.89 6.89
N VAL A 122 17.59 28.71 5.84
CA VAL A 122 18.65 27.69 5.74
C VAL A 122 19.97 28.34 5.30
N ASP A 123 21.10 27.77 5.72
CA ASP A 123 22.44 28.32 5.47
C ASP A 123 22.97 27.97 4.06
N THR A 124 22.09 28.07 3.06
CA THR A 124 22.42 27.89 1.64
C THR A 124 22.47 29.26 0.97
N PRO A 125 23.60 29.67 0.34
CA PRO A 125 23.71 30.98 -0.29
C PRO A 125 22.68 31.24 -1.40
N SER A 126 22.20 32.48 -1.48
CA SER A 126 21.21 32.95 -2.47
C SER A 126 21.35 34.45 -2.77
N ASP A 127 20.47 35.01 -3.59
CA ASP A 127 20.43 36.46 -3.87
C ASP A 127 20.08 37.30 -2.62
N LEU A 128 19.67 36.65 -1.52
CA LEU A 128 19.42 37.28 -0.22
C LEU A 128 20.68 37.44 0.64
N GLY A 129 21.77 36.72 0.31
CA GLY A 129 23.01 36.70 1.08
C GLY A 129 23.52 35.27 1.37
N PRO A 130 24.16 35.01 2.52
CA PRO A 130 24.74 33.71 2.86
C PRO A 130 23.70 32.63 3.23
N PHE A 131 22.41 32.92 3.06
CA PHE A 131 21.29 32.07 3.43
C PHE A 131 20.18 32.13 2.35
N SER A 132 19.23 31.20 2.44
CA SER A 132 18.03 31.12 1.63
C SER A 132 16.84 30.70 2.49
N TYR A 133 15.66 30.57 1.91
CA TYR A 133 14.47 30.08 2.59
C TYR A 133 13.91 28.83 1.92
N GLU A 134 13.30 27.97 2.74
CA GLU A 134 12.51 26.80 2.33
C GLU A 134 11.08 26.91 2.84
N VAL A 135 10.13 26.30 2.11
CA VAL A 135 8.70 26.41 2.42
C VAL A 135 8.28 25.32 3.41
N VAL A 136 7.52 25.72 4.43
CA VAL A 136 6.89 24.83 5.42
C VAL A 136 5.38 25.03 5.37
N ASP A 137 4.66 23.94 5.11
CA ASP A 137 3.19 23.88 5.11
C ASP A 137 2.70 23.00 6.27
N MET A 138 1.63 23.39 6.94
CA MET A 138 1.09 22.68 8.10
C MET A 138 -0.25 22.06 7.72
N LYS A 139 -0.41 20.76 8.04
CA LYS A 139 -1.60 19.99 7.70
C LYS A 139 -2.01 19.09 8.85
N LEU A 140 -3.29 19.14 9.21
CA LEU A 140 -3.89 18.24 10.20
C LEU A 140 -3.82 16.76 9.82
N ALA A 141 -3.60 16.46 8.54
CA ALA A 141 -3.45 15.08 8.09
C ALA A 141 -2.23 14.43 8.75
N SER A 142 -2.33 13.12 8.99
CA SER A 142 -1.24 12.29 9.52
C SER A 142 -0.29 11.76 8.45
N LYS A 143 -0.56 12.07 7.17
CA LYS A 143 0.29 11.76 6.02
C LYS A 143 0.22 12.91 5.03
N VAL A 144 1.32 13.12 4.32
CA VAL A 144 1.38 14.13 3.26
C VAL A 144 0.47 13.70 2.11
N ARG A 145 -0.49 14.56 1.75
CA ARG A 145 -1.36 14.35 0.59
C ARG A 145 -0.76 15.05 -0.64
N PRO A 146 -0.99 14.53 -1.87
CA PRO A 146 -0.49 15.15 -3.09
C PRO A 146 -0.82 16.64 -3.22
N GLY A 147 -2.01 17.07 -2.76
CA GLY A 147 -2.38 18.49 -2.77
C GLY A 147 -1.46 19.39 -1.94
N ALA A 148 -0.95 18.92 -0.80
CA ALA A 148 0.00 19.68 0.03
C ALA A 148 1.36 19.82 -0.66
N LEU A 149 1.81 18.78 -1.38
CA LEU A 149 3.04 18.83 -2.18
C LEU A 149 2.91 19.80 -3.36
N VAL A 150 1.77 19.81 -4.05
CA VAL A 150 1.52 20.76 -5.16
C VAL A 150 1.45 22.19 -4.65
N GLN A 151 0.84 22.41 -3.48
CA GLN A 151 0.79 23.72 -2.83
C GLN A 151 2.19 24.23 -2.44
N THR A 152 2.98 23.41 -1.75
CA THR A 152 4.36 23.76 -1.36
C THR A 152 5.29 23.92 -2.55
N ALA A 153 5.11 23.16 -3.63
CA ALA A 153 5.86 23.32 -4.88
C ALA A 153 5.54 24.65 -5.56
N GLN A 154 4.27 25.06 -5.61
CA GLN A 154 3.87 26.39 -6.10
C GLN A 154 4.59 27.50 -5.31
N TYR A 155 4.56 27.42 -3.98
CA TYR A 155 5.23 28.42 -3.12
C TYR A 155 6.75 28.40 -3.31
N SER A 156 7.35 27.22 -3.46
CA SER A 156 8.80 27.08 -3.72
C SER A 156 9.20 27.69 -5.06
N ALA A 157 8.36 27.57 -6.09
CA ALA A 157 8.58 28.22 -7.38
C ALA A 157 8.52 29.75 -7.28
N GLN A 158 7.57 30.30 -6.51
CA GLN A 158 7.50 31.74 -6.26
C GLN A 158 8.69 32.24 -5.42
N LEU A 159 9.10 31.45 -4.43
CA LEU A 159 10.27 31.75 -3.59
C LEU A 159 11.57 31.75 -4.40
N ALA A 160 11.71 30.82 -5.35
CA ALA A 160 12.85 30.75 -6.24
C ALA A 160 13.04 32.02 -7.07
N ALA A 161 11.94 32.66 -7.50
CA ALA A 161 11.99 33.94 -8.20
C ALA A 161 12.45 35.11 -7.32
N ILE A 162 12.27 35.01 -5.99
CA ILE A 162 12.69 36.04 -5.02
C ILE A 162 14.16 35.90 -4.64
N GLN A 163 14.63 34.67 -4.42
CA GLN A 163 15.98 34.39 -3.91
C GLN A 163 16.99 33.91 -4.97
N GLY A 164 16.58 33.83 -6.24
CA GLY A 164 17.44 33.43 -7.36
C GLY A 164 17.77 31.93 -7.44
N ARG A 165 17.25 31.13 -6.51
CA ARG A 165 17.53 29.69 -6.39
C ARG A 165 16.31 28.92 -5.91
N MET A 166 16.07 27.76 -6.53
CA MET A 166 15.06 26.80 -6.10
C MET A 166 15.41 26.22 -4.71
N PRO A 167 14.47 26.19 -3.74
CA PRO A 167 14.66 25.47 -2.49
C PRO A 167 15.08 24.01 -2.73
N ASP A 168 16.04 23.51 -1.98
CA ASP A 168 16.51 22.12 -2.14
C ASP A 168 15.42 21.14 -1.63
N ARG A 169 14.70 21.54 -0.58
CA ARG A 169 13.60 20.79 0.01
C ARG A 169 12.33 21.64 0.21
N LEU A 170 11.21 20.93 0.29
CA LEU A 170 9.95 21.44 0.79
C LEU A 170 9.51 20.60 2.01
N HIS A 171 8.75 21.21 2.91
CA HIS A 171 8.39 20.59 4.17
C HIS A 171 6.89 20.63 4.43
N VAL A 172 6.39 19.55 5.03
CA VAL A 172 5.03 19.47 5.55
C VAL A 172 5.09 19.02 7.00
N ILE A 173 4.55 19.83 7.91
CA ILE A 173 4.33 19.45 9.32
C ILE A 173 2.93 18.86 9.43
N LEU A 174 2.85 17.65 9.96
CA LEU A 174 1.62 16.87 10.07
C LEU A 174 0.94 17.11 11.42
N GLY A 175 -0.31 16.67 11.56
CA GLY A 175 -1.12 16.91 12.76
C GLY A 175 -0.53 16.34 14.06
N ASP A 176 0.39 15.36 13.96
CA ASP A 176 1.11 14.79 15.09
C ASP A 176 2.41 15.52 15.46
N GLY A 177 2.75 16.60 14.73
CA GLY A 177 3.98 17.37 14.82
C GLY A 177 5.16 16.78 14.04
N SER A 178 4.98 15.66 13.35
CA SER A 178 6.06 15.09 12.53
C SER A 178 6.31 15.95 11.28
N ARG A 179 7.59 16.15 10.96
CA ARG A 179 8.03 16.89 9.78
C ARG A 179 8.40 15.91 8.67
N GLN A 180 7.73 16.07 7.53
CA GLN A 180 8.04 15.34 6.30
C GLN A 180 8.77 16.28 5.35
N SER A 181 9.96 15.89 4.91
CA SER A 181 10.82 16.73 4.07
C SER A 181 11.08 16.02 2.74
N VAL A 182 10.67 16.62 1.63
CA VAL A 182 10.76 16.01 0.30
C VAL A 182 11.70 16.85 -0.57
N PRO A 183 12.59 16.25 -1.37
CA PRO A 183 13.39 17.00 -2.35
C PRO A 183 12.47 17.73 -3.32
N THR A 184 12.64 19.05 -3.46
CA THR A 184 11.74 19.88 -4.29
C THR A 184 11.70 19.37 -5.73
N ALA A 185 12.85 18.96 -6.27
CA ALA A 185 12.99 18.45 -7.63
C ALA A 185 12.07 17.24 -7.94
N SER A 186 11.77 16.41 -6.95
CA SER A 186 10.91 15.22 -7.11
C SER A 186 9.42 15.55 -7.33
N VAL A 187 9.00 16.77 -6.98
CA VAL A 187 7.60 17.23 -7.06
C VAL A 187 7.39 18.18 -8.24
N MET A 188 8.41 18.96 -8.63
CA MET A 188 8.26 20.06 -9.58
C MET A 188 7.68 19.65 -10.93
N ALA A 189 8.08 18.51 -11.49
CA ALA A 189 7.57 18.05 -12.78
C ALA A 189 6.07 17.73 -12.73
N TYR A 190 5.60 17.11 -11.63
CA TYR A 190 4.18 16.85 -11.42
C TYR A 190 3.40 18.15 -11.21
N TYR A 191 3.94 19.06 -10.39
CA TYR A 191 3.36 20.39 -10.17
C TYR A 191 3.19 21.17 -11.49
N GLN A 192 4.22 21.23 -12.33
CA GLN A 192 4.17 21.92 -13.62
C GLN A 192 3.08 21.35 -14.52
N ARG A 193 3.02 20.02 -14.67
CA ARG A 193 1.97 19.35 -15.44
C ARG A 193 0.56 19.71 -14.95
N VAL A 194 0.37 19.72 -13.62
CA VAL A 194 -0.94 20.04 -13.01
C VAL A 194 -1.29 21.51 -13.24
N ARG A 195 -0.32 22.42 -13.05
CA ARG A 195 -0.48 23.85 -13.29
C ARG A 195 -0.84 24.15 -14.73
N ASP A 196 -0.13 23.56 -15.69
CA ASP A 196 -0.38 23.77 -17.11
C ASP A 196 -1.76 23.23 -17.51
N ALA A 197 -2.12 22.03 -17.06
CA ALA A 197 -3.44 21.47 -17.31
C ALA A 197 -4.57 22.32 -16.71
N TYR A 198 -4.37 22.88 -15.51
CA TYR A 198 -5.30 23.80 -14.89
C TYR A 198 -5.45 25.09 -15.69
N LEU A 199 -4.34 25.72 -16.08
CA LEU A 199 -4.35 26.96 -16.84
C LEU A 199 -5.02 26.78 -18.21
N SER A 200 -4.72 25.69 -18.92
CA SER A 200 -5.39 25.35 -20.17
C SER A 200 -6.90 25.19 -19.98
N ALA A 201 -7.33 24.45 -18.95
CA ALA A 201 -8.77 24.25 -18.68
C ALA A 201 -9.49 25.57 -18.34
N ILE A 202 -8.84 26.47 -17.59
CA ILE A 202 -9.40 27.80 -17.28
C ILE A 202 -9.44 28.69 -18.52
N GLN A 203 -8.40 28.65 -19.36
CA GLN A 203 -8.36 29.43 -20.61
C GLN A 203 -9.44 28.97 -21.59
N GLU A 204 -9.61 27.66 -21.76
CA GLU A 204 -10.66 27.06 -22.59
C GLU A 204 -12.06 27.46 -22.09
N ALA A 205 -12.32 27.36 -20.78
CA ALA A 205 -13.61 27.73 -20.18
C ALA A 205 -13.85 29.26 -20.12
N GLY A 206 -12.78 30.06 -20.16
CA GLY A 206 -12.81 31.52 -20.10
C GLY A 206 -13.01 32.20 -21.46
N GLY A 207 -12.78 31.49 -22.57
CA GLY A 207 -13.00 31.98 -23.95
C GLY A 207 -14.47 32.30 -24.24
N VAL A 208 -14.71 33.34 -25.05
CA VAL A 208 -16.02 33.88 -25.42
C VAL A 208 -16.80 32.90 -26.33
N ASP A 209 -18.11 32.76 -26.10
CA ASP A 209 -19.13 32.16 -26.97
C ASP A 209 -18.84 30.77 -27.56
N ALA A 210 -18.38 29.80 -26.77
CA ALA A 210 -18.62 28.40 -27.10
C ALA A 210 -20.07 28.06 -26.71
N GLU A 211 -21.00 28.09 -27.67
CA GLU A 211 -22.30 27.44 -27.47
C GLU A 211 -22.06 25.98 -27.07
N PRO A 212 -22.70 25.47 -26.00
CA PRO A 212 -22.64 24.07 -25.69
C PRO A 212 -23.21 23.28 -26.87
N ASP A 213 -22.38 22.46 -27.51
CA ASP A 213 -22.83 21.58 -28.58
C ASP A 213 -23.83 20.57 -28.01
N GLU A 214 -25.13 20.83 -28.20
CA GLU A 214 -26.24 19.99 -27.73
C GLU A 214 -26.32 18.65 -28.47
N THR A 215 -25.49 18.40 -29.49
CA THR A 215 -25.52 17.14 -30.26
C THR A 215 -24.64 16.02 -29.70
N LEU A 216 -23.83 16.29 -28.67
CA LEU A 216 -23.10 15.28 -27.93
C LEU A 216 -23.93 14.79 -26.75
N LEU A 217 -24.34 13.51 -26.77
CA LEU A 217 -25.19 12.92 -25.74
C LEU A 217 -24.62 13.05 -24.31
N TYR A 218 -23.32 13.29 -24.18
CA TYR A 218 -22.65 13.85 -23.01
C TYR A 218 -21.44 14.65 -23.53
N PRO A 219 -21.22 15.93 -23.17
CA PRO A 219 -19.97 16.58 -23.51
C PRO A 219 -18.84 15.81 -22.80
N GLU A 220 -17.99 15.11 -23.55
CA GLU A 220 -16.80 14.35 -23.08
C GLU A 220 -15.73 15.24 -22.40
N SER A 221 -16.09 16.41 -21.89
CA SER A 221 -15.19 17.27 -21.13
C SER A 221 -15.13 16.80 -19.67
N ALA A 222 -13.98 17.03 -19.01
CA ALA A 222 -13.70 16.73 -17.61
C ALA A 222 -14.64 17.41 -16.57
N THR A 223 -15.83 17.87 -16.98
CA THR A 223 -16.65 18.86 -16.29
C THR A 223 -18.05 18.34 -15.88
N TYR A 224 -18.46 17.13 -16.28
CA TYR A 224 -19.71 16.55 -15.77
C TYR A 224 -19.66 16.37 -14.23
N PRO A 225 -20.76 16.61 -13.47
CA PRO A 225 -20.79 16.51 -12.01
C PRO A 225 -20.76 15.06 -11.50
N TRP A 226 -19.66 14.35 -11.72
CA TRP A 226 -19.44 13.02 -11.15
C TRP A 226 -19.51 13.05 -9.62
N LEU A 227 -20.18 12.06 -9.02
CA LEU A 227 -20.19 11.89 -7.57
C LEU A 227 -18.80 11.39 -7.11
N ILE A 228 -18.12 12.19 -6.30
CA ILE A 228 -16.78 11.92 -5.77
C ILE A 228 -16.72 12.27 -4.28
N ASP A 229 -15.71 11.78 -3.56
CA ASP A 229 -15.58 12.02 -2.12
C ASP A 229 -15.49 13.51 -1.75
N ALA A 230 -14.82 14.31 -2.59
CA ALA A 230 -14.70 15.75 -2.40
C ALA A 230 -16.06 16.48 -2.47
N CYS A 231 -17.12 15.86 -3.00
CA CYS A 231 -18.46 16.46 -2.99
C CYS A 231 -18.99 16.68 -1.57
N ARG A 232 -18.54 15.90 -0.58
CA ARG A 232 -19.02 16.01 0.82
C ARG A 232 -18.77 17.40 1.40
N THR A 233 -17.64 18.02 1.08
CA THR A 233 -17.24 19.36 1.55
C THR A 233 -17.39 20.43 0.48
N CYS A 234 -17.88 20.06 -0.72
CA CYS A 234 -18.04 20.99 -1.82
C CYS A 234 -19.26 21.91 -1.59
N PRO A 235 -19.11 23.24 -1.81
CA PRO A 235 -20.23 24.17 -1.72
C PRO A 235 -21.26 24.00 -2.85
N TRP A 236 -20.85 23.42 -3.99
CA TRP A 236 -21.70 23.23 -5.17
C TRP A 236 -22.44 21.87 -5.20
N GLN A 237 -22.37 21.09 -4.12
CA GLN A 237 -22.86 19.70 -4.11
C GLN A 237 -24.36 19.59 -4.45
N SER A 238 -25.20 20.50 -3.95
CA SER A 238 -26.65 20.48 -4.20
C SER A 238 -26.98 20.78 -5.66
N GLU A 239 -26.27 21.70 -6.30
CA GLU A 239 -26.45 22.01 -7.72
C GLU A 239 -26.04 20.81 -8.59
N CYS A 240 -24.86 20.25 -8.32
CA CYS A 240 -24.37 19.05 -8.99
C CYS A 240 -25.31 17.84 -8.78
N GLN A 241 -25.94 17.73 -7.60
CA GLN A 241 -26.92 16.69 -7.32
C GLN A 241 -28.20 16.88 -8.15
N GLY A 242 -28.73 18.10 -8.21
CA GLY A 242 -29.89 18.42 -9.02
C GLY A 242 -29.67 18.13 -10.50
N GLN A 243 -28.48 18.44 -11.03
CA GLN A 243 -28.13 18.09 -12.41
C GLN A 243 -28.13 16.57 -12.65
N ARG A 244 -27.48 15.78 -11.78
CA ARG A 244 -27.50 14.31 -11.90
C ARG A 244 -28.91 13.71 -11.86
N GLU A 245 -29.78 14.29 -11.04
CA GLU A 245 -31.18 13.87 -10.93
C GLU A 245 -31.97 14.19 -12.20
N ALA A 246 -31.77 15.38 -12.77
CA ALA A 246 -32.36 15.79 -14.04
C ALA A 246 -31.92 14.89 -15.21
N ASP A 247 -30.62 14.54 -15.23
CA ASP A 247 -30.03 13.69 -16.27
C ASP A 247 -30.38 12.20 -16.12
N ASP A 248 -31.11 11.81 -15.06
CA ASP A 248 -31.38 10.41 -14.72
C ASP A 248 -30.11 9.55 -14.62
N HIS A 249 -29.04 10.13 -14.06
CA HIS A 249 -27.68 9.61 -14.18
C HIS A 249 -27.44 8.33 -13.37
N LEU A 250 -26.65 7.40 -13.92
CA LEU A 250 -26.36 6.09 -13.34
C LEU A 250 -25.72 6.14 -11.94
N THR A 251 -24.94 7.18 -11.61
CA THR A 251 -24.30 7.28 -10.29
C THR A 251 -25.29 7.43 -9.13
N LEU A 252 -26.58 7.63 -9.42
CA LEU A 252 -27.65 7.62 -8.43
C LEU A 252 -28.12 6.19 -8.09
N VAL A 253 -27.69 5.16 -8.84
CA VAL A 253 -28.00 3.76 -8.57
C VAL A 253 -27.17 3.25 -7.37
N PRO A 254 -27.80 2.67 -6.34
CA PRO A 254 -27.08 2.06 -5.23
C PRO A 254 -26.05 1.03 -5.69
N GLY A 255 -24.78 1.20 -5.27
CA GLY A 255 -23.69 0.31 -5.66
C GLY A 255 -23.06 0.58 -7.03
N MET A 256 -23.49 1.64 -7.74
CA MET A 256 -22.88 2.05 -9.01
C MET A 256 -21.61 2.88 -8.77
N GLY A 257 -20.46 2.34 -9.16
CA GLY A 257 -19.20 3.10 -9.20
C GLY A 257 -19.08 3.97 -10.46
N ARG A 258 -18.23 5.01 -10.42
CA ARG A 258 -17.93 5.88 -11.57
C ARG A 258 -17.48 5.09 -12.81
N THR A 259 -16.60 4.11 -12.62
CA THR A 259 -16.10 3.27 -13.71
C THR A 259 -17.19 2.40 -14.33
N HIS A 260 -18.06 1.81 -13.50
CA HIS A 260 -19.20 1.00 -13.98
C HIS A 260 -20.20 1.85 -14.76
N ALA A 261 -20.55 3.03 -14.23
CA ALA A 261 -21.44 3.96 -14.92
C ALA A 261 -20.92 4.34 -16.30
N ARG A 262 -19.62 4.65 -16.42
CA ARG A 262 -19.00 4.98 -17.71
C ARG A 262 -19.03 3.83 -18.70
N ARG A 263 -18.63 2.64 -18.27
CA ARG A 263 -18.65 1.44 -19.10
C ARG A 263 -20.04 1.16 -19.67
N LEU A 264 -21.09 1.40 -18.87
CA LEU A 264 -22.48 1.28 -19.31
C LEU A 264 -22.89 2.38 -20.28
N ILE A 265 -22.49 3.64 -20.03
CA ILE A 265 -22.70 4.76 -20.96
C ILE A 265 -22.06 4.47 -22.33
N THR A 266 -20.83 3.93 -22.36
CA THR A 266 -20.12 3.57 -23.60
C THR A 266 -20.80 2.47 -24.42
N VAL A 267 -21.69 1.68 -23.83
CA VAL A 267 -22.47 0.63 -24.53
C VAL A 267 -23.94 0.97 -24.69
N ASP A 268 -24.26 2.28 -24.73
CA ASP A 268 -25.60 2.82 -24.94
C ASP A 268 -26.59 2.52 -23.81
N VAL A 269 -26.11 2.40 -22.56
CA VAL A 269 -26.96 2.29 -21.35
C VAL A 269 -26.68 3.48 -20.43
N PRO A 270 -27.11 4.71 -20.77
CA PRO A 270 -26.56 5.89 -20.11
C PRO A 270 -27.39 6.41 -18.92
N THR A 271 -28.61 5.91 -18.70
CA THR A 271 -29.54 6.38 -17.66
C THR A 271 -30.03 5.25 -16.75
N ARG A 272 -30.55 5.60 -15.57
CA ARG A 272 -31.22 4.63 -14.67
C ARG A 272 -32.36 3.92 -15.38
N ARG A 273 -33.18 4.65 -16.15
CA ARG A 273 -34.27 4.04 -16.93
C ARG A 273 -33.75 3.07 -17.99
N ALA A 274 -32.70 3.41 -18.73
CA ALA A 274 -32.08 2.50 -19.71
C ALA A 274 -31.57 1.22 -19.02
N LEU A 275 -30.91 1.36 -17.86
CA LEU A 275 -30.45 0.23 -17.08
C LEU A 275 -31.61 -0.64 -16.57
N ALA A 276 -32.72 -0.04 -16.13
CA ALA A 276 -33.90 -0.77 -15.71
C ALA A 276 -34.59 -1.52 -16.86
N GLN A 277 -34.54 -0.99 -18.09
CA GLN A 277 -35.12 -1.60 -19.28
C GLN A 277 -34.40 -2.87 -19.75
N LEU A 278 -33.10 -3.03 -19.43
CA LEU A 278 -32.35 -4.27 -19.70
C LEU A 278 -32.98 -5.50 -19.01
N GLY A 279 -33.62 -5.30 -17.86
CA GLY A 279 -34.14 -6.39 -17.04
C GLY A 279 -33.05 -7.35 -16.55
N THR A 280 -33.42 -8.60 -16.26
CA THR A 280 -32.50 -9.66 -15.79
C THR A 280 -32.32 -10.82 -16.79
N GLY A 281 -33.08 -10.84 -17.88
CA GLY A 281 -33.15 -12.00 -18.79
C GLY A 281 -32.27 -11.93 -20.04
N SER A 282 -31.55 -10.82 -20.28
CA SER A 282 -30.75 -10.61 -21.50
C SER A 282 -29.65 -9.56 -21.28
N VAL A 283 -28.80 -9.77 -20.28
CA VAL A 283 -27.71 -8.83 -19.95
C VAL A 283 -26.33 -9.29 -20.45
N THR A 284 -26.21 -10.49 -21.02
CA THR A 284 -24.93 -11.10 -21.44
C THR A 284 -24.16 -10.25 -22.46
N ASP A 285 -24.82 -9.81 -23.53
CA ASP A 285 -24.18 -8.97 -24.57
C ASP A 285 -23.70 -7.62 -24.00
N VAL A 286 -24.53 -6.98 -23.17
CA VAL A 286 -24.18 -5.71 -22.50
C VAL A 286 -23.06 -5.92 -21.47
N ALA A 287 -23.05 -7.06 -20.77
CA ALA A 287 -22.01 -7.44 -19.82
C ALA A 287 -20.65 -7.62 -20.53
N GLU A 288 -20.63 -8.30 -21.68
CA GLU A 288 -19.44 -8.48 -22.50
C GLU A 288 -18.93 -7.15 -23.08
N ARG A 289 -19.80 -6.38 -23.74
CA ARG A 289 -19.42 -5.09 -24.34
C ARG A 289 -18.97 -4.07 -23.29
N SER A 290 -19.64 -4.03 -22.13
CA SER A 290 -19.29 -3.10 -21.05
C SER A 290 -18.18 -3.62 -20.16
N ARG A 291 -17.71 -4.86 -20.34
CA ARG A 291 -16.75 -5.54 -19.45
C ARG A 291 -17.19 -5.45 -17.99
N THR A 292 -18.49 -5.63 -17.76
CA THR A 292 -19.09 -5.67 -16.42
C THR A 292 -19.58 -7.09 -16.20
N PRO A 293 -19.19 -7.77 -15.10
CA PRO A 293 -19.65 -9.13 -14.83
C PRO A 293 -21.17 -9.23 -14.89
N GLU A 294 -21.69 -10.21 -15.64
CA GLU A 294 -23.12 -10.41 -15.85
C GLU A 294 -23.94 -10.47 -14.53
N PRO A 295 -23.48 -11.15 -13.46
CA PRO A 295 -24.19 -11.14 -12.19
C PRO A 295 -24.24 -9.75 -11.52
N THR A 296 -23.16 -8.97 -11.65
CA THR A 296 -23.10 -7.60 -11.13
C THR A 296 -24.07 -6.70 -11.90
N LEU A 297 -24.08 -6.80 -13.23
CA LEU A 297 -25.00 -6.04 -14.09
C LEU A 297 -26.47 -6.38 -13.79
N ALA A 298 -26.82 -7.67 -13.71
CA ALA A 298 -28.18 -8.11 -13.38
C ALA A 298 -28.67 -7.55 -12.04
N ARG A 299 -27.78 -7.49 -11.04
CA ARG A 299 -28.09 -6.91 -9.73
C ARG A 299 -28.30 -5.39 -9.79
N LEU A 300 -27.49 -4.67 -10.55
CA LEU A 300 -27.67 -3.22 -10.77
C LEU A 300 -29.01 -2.93 -11.47
N CYS A 301 -29.40 -3.74 -12.46
CA CYS A 301 -30.73 -3.67 -13.09
C CYS A 301 -31.84 -3.83 -12.06
N LEU A 302 -31.80 -4.89 -11.24
CA LEU A 302 -32.81 -5.15 -10.20
C LEU A 302 -32.91 -4.03 -9.18
N SER A 303 -31.78 -3.52 -8.69
CA SER A 303 -31.74 -2.41 -7.74
C SER A 303 -32.38 -1.15 -8.33
N THR A 304 -32.14 -0.90 -9.62
CA THR A 304 -32.68 0.27 -10.31
C THR A 304 -34.17 0.15 -10.56
N ILE A 305 -34.64 -1.01 -11.00
CA ILE A 305 -36.08 -1.31 -11.18
C ILE A 305 -36.83 -1.11 -9.86
N HIS A 306 -36.27 -1.62 -8.75
CA HIS A 306 -36.88 -1.47 -7.43
C HIS A 306 -36.96 0.00 -7.00
N ALA A 307 -35.86 0.75 -7.13
CA ALA A 307 -35.80 2.17 -6.77
C ALA A 307 -36.80 3.04 -7.57
N LEU A 308 -36.90 2.81 -8.89
CA LEU A 308 -37.84 3.53 -9.76
C LEU A 308 -39.30 3.24 -9.39
N ARG A 309 -39.66 1.97 -9.13
CA ARG A 309 -41.03 1.60 -8.70
C ARG A 309 -41.42 2.26 -7.37
N CYS A 310 -40.49 2.34 -6.41
CA CYS A 310 -40.74 3.03 -5.15
C CYS A 310 -40.96 4.54 -5.35
N ALA A 311 -40.21 5.17 -6.27
CA ALA A 311 -40.41 6.58 -6.61
C ALA A 311 -41.75 6.85 -7.30
N GLU A 312 -42.15 6.02 -8.26
CA GLU A 312 -43.39 6.17 -9.05
C GLU A 312 -44.66 5.98 -8.22
N SER A 313 -44.63 5.07 -7.23
CA SER A 313 -45.80 4.77 -6.40
C SER A 313 -46.13 5.84 -5.36
N GLY A 314 -45.28 6.87 -5.18
CA GLY A 314 -45.46 7.90 -4.15
C GLY A 314 -45.43 7.36 -2.72
N VAL A 315 -45.07 6.08 -2.54
CA VAL A 315 -44.99 5.41 -1.26
C VAL A 315 -43.64 5.79 -0.64
N ASP A 316 -43.59 6.90 0.07
CA ASP A 316 -42.47 7.27 0.95
C ASP A 316 -42.46 6.37 2.21
N ARG A 317 -42.58 5.05 2.02
CA ARG A 317 -42.30 4.10 3.09
C ARG A 317 -40.83 3.73 2.98
N ALA A 318 -40.04 4.36 3.83
CA ALA A 318 -38.70 3.92 4.25
C ALA A 318 -38.66 2.49 4.86
N SER A 319 -39.65 1.64 4.57
CA SER A 319 -39.81 0.27 5.05
C SER A 319 -40.09 -0.75 3.94
N THR A 320 -40.24 -0.33 2.67
CA THR A 320 -40.40 -1.26 1.55
C THR A 320 -39.04 -1.83 1.13
N VAL A 321 -38.91 -3.15 1.23
CA VAL A 321 -37.71 -3.93 0.92
C VAL A 321 -38.13 -5.07 -0.01
N SER A 322 -37.39 -5.29 -1.10
CA SER A 322 -37.54 -6.49 -1.93
C SER A 322 -36.42 -7.49 -1.66
N HIS A 323 -36.75 -8.78 -1.63
CA HIS A 323 -35.79 -9.86 -1.42
C HIS A 323 -35.15 -10.28 -2.74
N LEU A 324 -33.84 -10.53 -2.70
CA LEU A 324 -33.16 -11.20 -3.81
C LEU A 324 -33.46 -12.71 -3.83
N PRO A 325 -33.43 -13.37 -5.00
CA PRO A 325 -33.63 -14.81 -5.12
C PRO A 325 -32.67 -15.61 -4.22
N ARG A 326 -33.11 -16.80 -3.77
CA ARG A 326 -32.34 -17.67 -2.87
C ARG A 326 -30.95 -17.97 -3.44
N GLN A 327 -29.91 -17.68 -2.66
CA GLN A 327 -28.57 -18.19 -2.88
C GLN A 327 -28.14 -19.05 -1.68
N PRO A 328 -27.79 -20.34 -1.87
CA PRO A 328 -27.27 -21.19 -0.80
C PRO A 328 -26.06 -20.53 -0.13
N TRP A 329 -26.01 -20.58 1.21
CA TRP A 329 -24.88 -20.05 2.01
C TRP A 329 -24.64 -18.53 1.98
N ARG A 330 -25.64 -17.72 1.58
CA ARG A 330 -25.51 -16.25 1.38
C ARG A 330 -26.70 -15.44 1.89
N GLY A 331 -26.58 -14.11 1.85
CA GLY A 331 -27.64 -13.16 2.24
C GLY A 331 -28.04 -13.31 3.70
N VAL A 332 -29.33 -13.18 4.00
CA VAL A 332 -29.85 -13.30 5.38
C VAL A 332 -29.43 -14.60 6.06
N TRP A 333 -29.14 -15.68 5.32
CA TRP A 333 -28.72 -16.97 5.86
C TRP A 333 -27.31 -16.99 6.47
N LYS A 334 -26.47 -15.98 6.21
CA LYS A 334 -25.21 -15.76 6.96
C LYS A 334 -25.46 -15.34 8.42
N VAL A 335 -26.67 -14.87 8.74
CA VAL A 335 -27.05 -14.45 10.09
C VAL A 335 -27.61 -15.65 10.85
N LEU A 336 -26.75 -16.53 11.36
CA LEU A 336 -27.17 -17.79 11.98
C LEU A 336 -28.19 -17.61 13.14
N PRO A 337 -28.95 -18.68 13.48
CA PRO A 337 -29.76 -18.70 14.69
C PRO A 337 -28.96 -18.27 15.92
N GLN A 338 -29.62 -17.53 16.80
CA GLN A 338 -28.98 -16.87 17.93
C GLN A 338 -28.27 -17.87 18.85
N HIS A 339 -26.96 -17.70 19.02
CA HIS A 339 -26.15 -18.47 19.97
C HIS A 339 -25.75 -17.60 21.16
N PRO A 340 -25.76 -18.11 22.42
CA PRO A 340 -25.39 -17.32 23.61
C PRO A 340 -23.99 -16.69 23.55
N SER A 341 -23.08 -17.25 22.76
CA SER A 341 -21.71 -16.76 22.56
C SER A 341 -21.55 -15.78 21.38
N ASP A 342 -22.64 -15.38 20.73
CA ASP A 342 -22.61 -14.36 19.67
C ASP A 342 -22.27 -12.98 20.24
N LEU A 343 -21.50 -12.18 19.50
CA LEU A 343 -21.09 -10.83 19.88
C LEU A 343 -21.35 -9.84 18.75
N CYS A 344 -21.73 -8.61 19.08
CA CYS A 344 -21.54 -7.47 18.18
C CYS A 344 -20.18 -6.84 18.48
N LEU A 345 -19.46 -6.38 17.46
CA LEU A 345 -18.16 -5.71 17.62
C LEU A 345 -18.12 -4.45 16.77
N HIS A 346 -17.63 -3.37 17.37
CA HIS A 346 -17.40 -2.09 16.71
C HIS A 346 -16.05 -1.54 17.14
N ILE A 347 -15.32 -0.91 16.21
CA ILE A 347 -14.01 -0.30 16.48
C ILE A 347 -13.92 1.01 15.67
N GLU A 348 -13.84 2.14 16.39
CA GLU A 348 -13.65 3.48 15.83
C GLU A 348 -12.31 4.11 16.24
N HIS A 349 -11.90 5.15 15.52
CA HIS A 349 -10.69 5.94 15.77
C HIS A 349 -10.86 7.38 15.27
N ASP A 350 -10.05 8.31 15.77
CA ASP A 350 -10.00 9.69 15.27
C ASP A 350 -9.59 9.69 13.78
N PRO A 351 -10.43 10.22 12.87
CA PRO A 351 -10.13 10.25 11.44
C PRO A 351 -8.92 11.14 11.05
N PHE A 352 -8.39 11.97 11.96
CA PHE A 352 -7.25 12.87 11.68
C PHE A 352 -5.93 12.45 12.31
N HIS A 353 -5.90 11.38 13.11
CA HIS A 353 -4.67 10.84 13.68
C HIS A 353 -4.39 9.40 13.20
N GLU A 354 -4.08 9.21 11.91
CA GLU A 354 -3.51 7.93 11.45
C GLU A 354 -2.05 7.78 11.94
N GLY A 355 -1.87 7.45 13.21
CA GLY A 355 -0.55 7.22 13.80
C GLY A 355 -0.57 7.25 15.31
N ARG A 356 -1.31 8.22 15.87
CA ARG A 356 -1.62 8.32 17.30
C ARG A 356 -3.13 8.16 17.49
N ARG A 357 -3.54 6.87 17.46
CA ARG A 357 -4.41 6.16 18.42
C ARG A 357 -5.15 7.08 19.39
N PHE A 358 -6.45 6.86 19.61
CA PHE A 358 -7.29 7.26 20.78
C PHE A 358 -8.64 7.90 20.43
N ALA A 359 -9.64 7.08 20.14
CA ALA A 359 -10.75 6.78 21.07
C ALA A 359 -11.42 5.56 20.47
N PHE A 360 -10.99 4.41 20.96
CA PHE A 360 -11.59 3.16 20.57
C PHE A 360 -12.71 2.88 21.52
N ALA A 361 -13.88 2.69 20.97
CA ALA A 361 -14.96 2.16 21.74
C ALA A 361 -15.38 0.86 21.10
N ALA A 362 -15.13 -0.19 21.87
CA ALA A 362 -15.40 -1.56 21.52
C ALA A 362 -16.27 -2.13 22.61
N GLY A 363 -17.34 -2.77 22.19
CA GLY A 363 -18.22 -3.46 23.09
C GLY A 363 -18.71 -4.74 22.50
N THR A 364 -19.08 -5.63 23.40
CA THR A 364 -19.58 -6.96 23.10
C THR A 364 -20.94 -7.08 23.75
N ALA A 365 -22.00 -7.01 22.95
CA ALA A 365 -23.33 -7.40 23.40
C ALA A 365 -23.45 -8.91 23.20
N GLY A 366 -23.33 -9.67 24.29
CA GLY A 366 -23.91 -11.00 24.32
C GLY A 366 -25.42 -10.90 24.13
N VAL A 367 -26.06 -11.96 23.67
CA VAL A 367 -27.51 -12.05 23.40
C VAL A 367 -28.40 -11.49 24.54
N THR A 368 -27.90 -11.47 25.77
CA THR A 368 -28.57 -10.98 26.98
C THR A 368 -27.77 -9.92 27.77
N GLY A 369 -26.63 -9.45 27.27
CA GLY A 369 -25.71 -8.55 27.99
C GLY A 369 -25.85 -7.08 27.57
N ARG A 370 -25.63 -6.14 28.51
CA ARG A 370 -25.55 -4.70 28.19
C ARG A 370 -24.29 -4.42 27.34
N PRO A 371 -24.37 -3.54 26.31
CA PRO A 371 -23.19 -3.14 25.56
C PRO A 371 -22.19 -2.46 26.51
N THR A 372 -20.92 -2.84 26.41
CA THR A 372 -19.82 -2.23 27.19
C THR A 372 -19.02 -1.35 26.25
N ALA A 373 -18.96 -0.04 26.44
CA ALA A 373 -18.02 0.79 25.67
C ALA A 373 -16.76 1.04 26.49
N LEU A 374 -15.63 1.16 25.80
CA LEU A 374 -14.35 1.55 26.38
C LEU A 374 -13.87 2.80 25.65
N ILE A 375 -12.91 3.55 26.21
CA ILE A 375 -12.21 4.63 25.52
C ILE A 375 -10.74 4.53 25.93
N ALA A 376 -9.86 4.82 24.98
CA ALA A 376 -8.44 4.98 25.21
C ALA A 376 -7.98 6.36 24.75
N THR A 377 -7.11 6.99 25.54
CA THR A 377 -6.48 8.33 25.37
C THR A 377 -4.96 8.30 25.40
N THR A 378 -4.38 7.14 25.71
CA THR A 378 -2.93 6.91 25.74
C THR A 378 -2.58 5.54 25.19
N LEU A 379 -1.33 5.35 24.73
CA LEU A 379 -0.90 4.09 24.09
C LEU A 379 -1.10 2.89 25.01
N GLN A 380 -0.95 3.14 26.30
CA GLN A 380 -1.16 2.20 27.38
C GLN A 380 -2.65 1.86 27.56
N GLU A 381 -3.53 2.87 27.55
CA GLU A 381 -4.98 2.66 27.60
C GLU A 381 -5.49 1.89 26.39
N GLU A 382 -4.98 2.16 25.18
CA GLU A 382 -5.40 1.44 23.98
C GLU A 382 -4.93 -0.01 24.02
N GLN A 383 -3.69 -0.26 24.45
CA GLN A 383 -3.21 -1.62 24.63
C GLN A 383 -4.09 -2.36 25.63
N GLN A 384 -4.45 -1.72 26.74
CA GLN A 384 -5.30 -2.32 27.77
C GLN A 384 -6.72 -2.57 27.27
N MET A 385 -7.30 -1.62 26.55
CA MET A 385 -8.60 -1.76 25.94
C MET A 385 -8.61 -2.90 24.91
N PHE A 386 -7.59 -2.98 24.05
CA PHE A 386 -7.46 -4.04 23.07
C PHE A 386 -7.32 -5.42 23.74
N ARG A 387 -6.60 -5.52 24.86
CA ARG A 387 -6.58 -6.74 25.69
C ARG A 387 -7.99 -7.14 26.14
N THR A 388 -8.81 -6.18 26.55
CA THR A 388 -10.21 -6.45 26.95
C THR A 388 -11.04 -6.98 25.78
N VAL A 389 -10.90 -6.40 24.59
CA VAL A 389 -11.56 -6.91 23.36
C VAL A 389 -11.12 -8.34 23.04
N VAL A 390 -9.81 -8.60 23.03
CA VAL A 390 -9.25 -9.94 22.79
C VAL A 390 -9.77 -10.94 23.82
N LYS A 391 -9.86 -10.55 25.10
CA LYS A 391 -10.40 -11.40 26.17
C LYS A 391 -11.86 -11.76 25.90
N ALA A 392 -12.70 -10.80 25.54
CA ALA A 392 -14.11 -11.05 25.23
C ALA A 392 -14.28 -11.98 24.02
N LEU A 393 -13.48 -11.78 22.96
CA LEU A 393 -13.44 -12.69 21.80
C LEU A 393 -12.99 -14.11 22.21
N GLN A 394 -12.02 -14.22 23.11
CA GLN A 394 -11.50 -15.49 23.58
C GLN A 394 -12.53 -16.24 24.43
N GLU A 395 -13.28 -15.53 25.26
CA GLU A 395 -14.38 -16.07 26.06
C GLU A 395 -15.52 -16.57 25.17
N ALA A 396 -15.93 -15.78 24.16
CA ALA A 396 -16.92 -16.21 23.18
C ALA A 396 -16.48 -17.47 22.41
N TRP A 397 -15.22 -17.51 21.97
CA TRP A 397 -14.63 -18.67 21.30
C TRP A 397 -14.62 -19.93 22.18
N LYS A 398 -14.16 -19.80 23.43
CA LYS A 398 -14.16 -20.93 24.40
C LYS A 398 -15.57 -21.42 24.68
N SER A 399 -16.50 -20.49 24.96
CA SER A 399 -17.90 -20.79 25.27
C SER A 399 -18.60 -21.55 24.14
N ALA A 400 -18.43 -21.10 22.89
CA ALA A 400 -19.02 -21.75 21.72
C ALA A 400 -18.49 -23.18 21.51
N ARG A 401 -17.18 -23.39 21.66
CA ARG A 401 -16.59 -24.73 21.49
C ARG A 401 -17.01 -25.71 22.59
N SER A 402 -17.20 -25.23 23.82
CA SER A 402 -17.75 -26.06 24.91
C SER A 402 -19.20 -26.48 24.67
N ASN A 403 -19.98 -25.71 23.91
CA ASN A 403 -21.38 -25.99 23.63
C ASN A 403 -21.56 -26.70 22.27
N ARG A 404 -21.39 -28.03 22.25
CA ARG A 404 -21.55 -28.89 21.05
C ARG A 404 -20.59 -28.59 19.88
N GLY A 405 -19.44 -27.96 20.14
CA GLY A 405 -18.43 -27.71 19.11
C GLY A 405 -18.81 -26.65 18.08
N GLN A 406 -19.74 -25.74 18.42
CA GLN A 406 -20.13 -24.64 17.54
C GLN A 406 -19.07 -23.52 17.54
N THR A 407 -19.13 -22.64 16.54
CA THR A 407 -18.30 -21.43 16.41
C THR A 407 -19.12 -20.19 16.75
N PRO A 408 -18.56 -19.18 17.46
CA PRO A 408 -19.29 -17.96 17.77
C PRO A 408 -19.50 -17.11 16.50
N ARG A 409 -20.58 -16.32 16.42
CA ARG A 409 -20.73 -15.28 15.39
C ARG A 409 -20.42 -13.89 15.94
N ILE A 410 -19.59 -13.15 15.23
CA ILE A 410 -19.16 -11.79 15.54
C ILE A 410 -19.71 -10.87 14.46
N TYR A 411 -20.73 -10.08 14.81
CA TYR A 411 -21.40 -9.17 13.90
C TYR A 411 -20.68 -7.83 13.85
N VAL A 412 -20.35 -7.37 12.65
CA VAL A 412 -19.72 -6.08 12.36
C VAL A 412 -20.48 -5.37 11.25
N TYR A 413 -20.28 -4.06 11.09
CA TYR A 413 -20.83 -3.31 9.97
C TYR A 413 -19.70 -2.66 9.17
N GLY A 414 -19.39 -3.24 8.00
CA GLY A 414 -18.26 -2.86 7.16
C GLY A 414 -16.95 -3.55 7.53
N ALA A 415 -16.06 -3.67 6.53
CA ALA A 415 -14.76 -4.35 6.65
C ALA A 415 -13.73 -3.62 7.54
N THR A 416 -13.97 -2.34 7.86
CA THR A 416 -13.06 -1.50 8.64
C THR A 416 -12.79 -2.08 10.02
N THR A 417 -13.80 -2.56 10.74
CA THR A 417 -13.64 -3.14 12.08
C THR A 417 -12.68 -4.33 12.11
N VAL A 418 -12.79 -5.24 11.13
CA VAL A 418 -11.91 -6.42 11.02
C VAL A 418 -10.48 -5.99 10.69
N SER A 419 -10.31 -5.03 9.77
CA SER A 419 -8.99 -4.48 9.45
C SER A 419 -8.32 -3.79 10.65
N GLN A 420 -9.09 -3.10 11.49
CA GLN A 420 -8.59 -2.48 12.71
C GLN A 420 -8.21 -3.54 13.74
N LEU A 421 -8.99 -4.60 13.89
CA LEU A 421 -8.67 -5.73 14.77
C LEU A 421 -7.35 -6.40 14.36
N GLN A 422 -7.16 -6.64 13.06
CA GLN A 422 -5.93 -7.16 12.47
C GLN A 422 -4.74 -6.23 12.71
N ARG A 423 -4.90 -4.92 12.46
CA ARG A 423 -3.88 -3.89 12.67
C ARG A 423 -3.43 -3.82 14.13
N LEU A 424 -4.38 -3.73 15.07
CA LEU A 424 -4.10 -3.68 16.51
C LEU A 424 -3.43 -4.97 16.99
N SER A 425 -3.88 -6.11 16.46
CA SER A 425 -3.28 -7.41 16.77
C SER A 425 -1.83 -7.51 16.32
N GLY A 426 -1.53 -7.08 15.08
CA GLY A 426 -0.18 -7.05 14.55
C GLY A 426 0.73 -6.08 15.30
N HIS A 427 0.22 -4.88 15.60
CA HIS A 427 1.00 -3.86 16.29
C HIS A 427 1.33 -4.24 17.74
N TYR A 428 0.33 -4.64 18.53
CA TYR A 428 0.54 -4.99 19.94
C TYR A 428 1.01 -6.44 20.13
N SER A 429 1.05 -7.24 19.07
CA SER A 429 1.32 -8.68 19.13
C SER A 429 0.39 -9.41 20.13
N LEU A 430 -0.87 -8.97 20.19
CA LEU A 430 -1.91 -9.49 21.09
C LEU A 430 -3.03 -10.17 20.29
N GLY A 431 -3.46 -11.36 20.70
CA GLY A 431 -4.66 -12.02 20.14
C GLY A 431 -4.57 -12.47 18.67
N GLY A 432 -3.43 -12.37 17.99
CA GLY A 432 -3.34 -12.60 16.54
C GLY A 432 -3.76 -13.99 16.08
N GLU A 433 -3.50 -15.01 16.87
CA GLU A 433 -3.95 -16.37 16.58
C GLU A 433 -5.45 -16.56 16.83
N LEU A 434 -5.99 -15.94 17.88
CA LEU A 434 -7.43 -15.94 18.11
C LEU A 434 -8.14 -15.26 16.94
N VAL A 435 -7.67 -14.08 16.52
CA VAL A 435 -8.22 -13.33 15.38
C VAL A 435 -8.10 -14.16 14.09
N ALA A 436 -6.93 -14.76 13.83
CA ALA A 436 -6.75 -15.64 12.67
C ALA A 436 -7.68 -16.86 12.70
N ASN A 437 -7.87 -17.49 13.86
CA ASN A 437 -8.79 -18.62 14.02
C ASN A 437 -10.23 -18.20 13.78
N LEU A 438 -10.66 -17.05 14.34
CA LEU A 438 -11.99 -16.50 14.12
C LEU A 438 -12.25 -16.21 12.64
N ILE A 439 -11.28 -15.64 11.93
CA ILE A 439 -11.38 -15.40 10.47
C ILE A 439 -11.44 -16.73 9.71
N THR A 440 -10.54 -17.67 10.03
CA THR A 440 -10.44 -18.97 9.32
C THR A 440 -11.70 -19.84 9.51
N HIS A 441 -12.37 -19.70 10.65
CA HIS A 441 -13.61 -20.43 10.96
C HIS A 441 -14.87 -19.60 10.62
N ASP A 442 -14.75 -18.58 9.75
CA ASP A 442 -15.87 -17.76 9.29
C ASP A 442 -16.70 -17.16 10.45
N CYS A 443 -16.07 -16.76 11.56
CA CYS A 443 -16.81 -16.27 12.71
C CYS A 443 -17.32 -14.83 12.52
N PHE A 444 -16.75 -14.05 11.59
CA PHE A 444 -17.16 -12.66 11.34
C PHE A 444 -18.30 -12.58 10.32
N THR A 445 -19.37 -11.87 10.66
CA THR A 445 -20.49 -11.59 9.76
C THR A 445 -20.58 -10.08 9.53
N ASP A 446 -20.20 -9.63 8.33
CA ASP A 446 -20.39 -8.23 7.92
C ASP A 446 -21.84 -7.98 7.49
N LEU A 447 -22.60 -7.29 8.34
CA LEU A 447 -24.00 -6.99 8.08
C LEU A 447 -24.21 -6.08 6.85
N ARG A 448 -23.23 -5.27 6.47
CA ARG A 448 -23.30 -4.45 5.24
C ARG A 448 -23.33 -5.35 4.00
N SER A 449 -22.48 -6.38 3.97
CA SER A 449 -22.48 -7.39 2.90
C SER A 449 -23.79 -8.17 2.88
N VAL A 450 -24.35 -8.49 4.05
CA VAL A 450 -25.63 -9.22 4.17
C VAL A 450 -26.79 -8.40 3.62
N VAL A 451 -26.91 -7.12 4.00
CA VAL A 451 -27.94 -6.21 3.47
C VAL A 451 -27.84 -6.14 1.95
N ARG A 452 -26.62 -5.93 1.44
CA ARG A 452 -26.31 -5.84 0.02
C ARG A 452 -26.75 -7.08 -0.78
N ASP A 453 -26.59 -8.27 -0.20
CA ASP A 453 -26.83 -9.56 -0.86
C ASP A 453 -28.25 -10.11 -0.63
N ALA A 454 -28.98 -9.59 0.36
CA ALA A 454 -30.30 -10.11 0.72
C ALA A 454 -31.45 -9.18 0.35
N VAL A 455 -31.18 -7.88 0.23
CA VAL A 455 -32.21 -6.85 0.21
C VAL A 455 -31.91 -5.82 -0.89
N LEU A 456 -32.94 -5.48 -1.67
CA LEU A 456 -32.96 -4.31 -2.53
C LEU A 456 -33.56 -3.13 -1.75
N LEU A 457 -32.83 -2.02 -1.73
CA LEU A 457 -33.23 -0.79 -1.04
C LEU A 457 -33.61 0.30 -2.06
N PRO A 458 -34.59 1.15 -1.74
CA PRO A 458 -35.06 2.20 -2.66
C PRO A 458 -34.10 3.40 -2.74
N ARG A 459 -33.19 3.56 -1.78
CA ARG A 459 -32.20 4.65 -1.73
C ARG A 459 -30.80 4.11 -1.48
N PRO A 460 -29.74 4.82 -1.92
CA PRO A 460 -28.36 4.46 -1.59
C PRO A 460 -28.14 4.51 -0.07
N VAL A 461 -27.42 3.50 0.45
CA VAL A 461 -26.97 3.46 1.84
C VAL A 461 -25.49 3.83 1.89
N ASN A 462 -25.20 4.94 2.58
CA ASN A 462 -23.86 5.48 2.75
C ASN A 462 -23.26 5.11 4.11
N GLY A 463 -24.09 4.84 5.11
CA GLY A 463 -23.66 4.45 6.45
C GLY A 463 -24.71 3.62 7.22
N LEU A 464 -24.35 3.22 8.44
CA LEU A 464 -25.25 2.46 9.32
C LEU A 464 -26.50 3.27 9.70
N GLU A 465 -26.38 4.58 9.83
CA GLU A 465 -27.48 5.51 10.14
C GLU A 465 -28.64 5.43 9.16
N ASP A 466 -28.35 5.25 7.86
CA ASP A 466 -29.38 5.09 6.83
C ASP A 466 -30.23 3.83 7.04
N MET A 467 -29.75 2.87 7.86
CA MET A 467 -30.47 1.64 8.20
C MET A 467 -31.39 1.77 9.41
N ASP A 468 -31.34 2.88 10.17
CA ASP A 468 -32.07 3.06 11.44
C ASP A 468 -33.59 3.00 11.26
N HIS A 469 -34.09 3.53 10.14
CA HIS A 469 -35.51 3.48 9.80
C HIS A 469 -36.00 2.06 9.50
N TYR A 470 -35.14 1.24 8.89
CA TYR A 470 -35.48 -0.13 8.56
C TYR A 470 -35.45 -1.02 9.79
N SER A 471 -34.37 -0.95 10.57
CA SER A 471 -34.14 -1.80 11.76
C SER A 471 -35.06 -1.51 12.94
N GLY A 472 -35.80 -0.38 12.90
CA GLY A 472 -36.66 0.08 14.00
C GLY A 472 -35.91 0.88 15.07
N PHE A 473 -34.61 1.15 14.87
CA PHE A 473 -33.79 1.93 15.81
C PHE A 473 -34.33 3.35 15.99
N ALA A 474 -34.75 4.01 14.89
CA ALA A 474 -35.29 5.37 14.96
C ALA A 474 -36.51 5.48 15.91
N VAL A 475 -37.40 4.48 15.90
CA VAL A 475 -38.59 4.42 16.76
C VAL A 475 -38.23 4.10 18.21
N ALA A 476 -37.29 3.18 18.42
CA ALA A 476 -36.77 2.85 19.75
C ALA A 476 -36.03 4.02 20.42
N ASN A 477 -35.38 4.88 19.64
CA ASN A 477 -34.66 6.06 20.14
C ASN A 477 -35.63 7.19 20.54
N GLN A 478 -36.66 7.45 19.73
CA GLN A 478 -37.72 8.45 20.03
C GLN A 478 -38.51 8.13 21.30
N SER A 479 -38.78 6.84 21.56
CA SER A 479 -39.52 6.38 22.75
C SER A 479 -38.73 6.47 24.07
N ARG A 480 -37.41 6.73 24.03
CA ARG A 480 -36.54 6.92 25.21
C ARG A 480 -36.48 8.38 25.70
N GLY A 481 -37.32 9.28 25.20
CA GLY A 481 -37.44 10.64 25.70
C GLY A 481 -36.36 11.61 25.21
N ALA A 482 -35.68 11.31 24.10
CA ALA A 482 -35.01 12.35 23.33
C ALA A 482 -36.11 13.27 22.77
N SER A 483 -36.24 14.47 23.35
CA SER A 483 -37.19 15.48 22.90
C SER A 483 -37.10 15.66 21.39
N GLY A 484 -38.24 15.80 20.72
CA GLY A 484 -38.34 16.03 19.27
C GLY A 484 -37.78 17.38 18.79
N ASP A 485 -36.89 18.00 19.55
CA ASP A 485 -36.03 19.07 19.06
C ASP A 485 -34.91 18.44 18.24
N THR A 486 -34.78 18.95 17.03
CA THR A 486 -33.79 18.57 16.02
C THR A 486 -32.40 19.09 16.43
N GLU A 487 -31.95 18.78 17.65
CA GLU A 487 -30.56 18.95 18.01
C GLU A 487 -29.74 17.91 17.23
N ARG A 488 -29.01 18.40 16.24
CA ARG A 488 -28.05 17.64 15.45
C ARG A 488 -27.14 16.85 16.40
N GLU A 489 -27.17 15.51 16.31
CA GLU A 489 -26.16 14.69 16.98
C GLU A 489 -24.77 15.18 16.55
N PRO A 490 -23.88 15.50 17.50
CA PRO A 490 -22.52 15.89 17.15
C PRO A 490 -21.88 14.77 16.33
N SER A 491 -21.28 15.13 15.22
CA SER A 491 -20.48 14.20 14.43
C SER A 491 -19.39 13.59 15.31
N LEU A 492 -18.94 12.40 14.92
CA LEU A 492 -17.82 11.74 15.56
C LEU A 492 -16.63 12.71 15.72
N LEU A 493 -16.33 13.49 14.67
CA LEU A 493 -15.25 14.47 14.70
C LEU A 493 -15.45 15.59 15.72
N GLU A 494 -16.65 16.16 15.82
CA GLU A 494 -16.98 17.20 16.80
C GLU A 494 -16.74 16.65 18.22
N THR A 495 -17.23 15.44 18.48
CA THR A 495 -17.10 14.80 19.80
C THR A 495 -15.65 14.47 20.15
N PHE A 496 -14.87 13.93 19.20
CA PHE A 496 -13.44 13.67 19.37
C PHE A 496 -12.64 14.96 19.61
N THR A 497 -13.00 16.06 18.96
CA THR A 497 -12.26 17.32 19.10
C THR A 497 -12.48 17.93 20.48
N SER A 498 -13.73 18.04 20.93
CA SER A 498 -14.05 18.49 22.30
C SER A 498 -13.34 17.64 23.35
N PHE A 499 -13.27 16.33 23.13
CA PHE A 499 -12.56 15.42 24.03
C PHE A 499 -11.06 15.67 24.10
N VAL A 500 -10.39 15.89 22.95
CA VAL A 500 -8.95 16.24 22.91
C VAL A 500 -8.68 17.60 23.55
N GLU A 501 -9.63 18.53 23.47
CA GLU A 501 -9.56 19.85 24.12
C GLU A 501 -9.81 19.81 25.64
N GLY A 502 -10.04 18.62 26.21
CA GLY A 502 -10.18 18.41 27.65
C GLY A 502 -11.62 18.51 28.17
N ASP A 503 -12.62 18.51 27.28
CA ASP A 503 -14.03 18.46 27.69
C ASP A 503 -14.38 17.06 28.22
N VAL A 504 -14.65 16.99 29.53
CA VAL A 504 -15.02 15.76 30.22
C VAL A 504 -16.36 15.21 29.69
N SER A 505 -17.28 16.07 29.26
CA SER A 505 -18.60 15.66 28.73
C SER A 505 -18.49 14.96 27.37
N ALA A 506 -17.46 15.27 26.59
CA ALA A 506 -17.18 14.64 25.31
C ALA A 506 -16.74 13.17 25.45
N ARG A 507 -16.13 12.81 26.59
CA ARG A 507 -15.81 11.41 26.93
C ARG A 507 -17.08 10.56 27.03
N ASP A 508 -18.08 11.07 27.74
CA ASP A 508 -19.36 10.38 27.95
C ASP A 508 -20.16 10.31 26.64
N ALA A 509 -20.07 11.35 25.81
CA ALA A 509 -20.66 11.36 24.47
C ALA A 509 -20.05 10.29 23.55
N LEU A 510 -18.72 10.11 23.55
CA LEU A 510 -18.04 9.04 22.77
C LEU A 510 -18.43 7.63 23.25
N LEU A 511 -18.49 7.42 24.58
CA LEU A 511 -18.95 6.14 25.15
C LEU A 511 -20.39 5.85 24.72
N THR A 512 -21.26 6.84 24.84
CA THR A 512 -22.69 6.75 24.49
C THR A 512 -22.90 6.49 22.99
N GLY A 513 -22.21 7.23 22.12
CA GLY A 513 -22.29 7.06 20.67
C GLY A 513 -21.86 5.66 20.22
N THR A 514 -20.88 5.08 20.90
CA THR A 514 -20.44 3.72 20.59
C THR A 514 -21.40 2.67 21.09
N MET A 515 -21.94 2.85 22.29
CA MET A 515 -23.02 1.98 22.79
C MET A 515 -24.21 2.00 21.82
N ARG A 516 -24.61 3.19 21.33
CA ARG A 516 -25.66 3.35 20.30
C ARG A 516 -25.30 2.61 19.01
N THR A 517 -24.05 2.69 18.56
CA THR A 517 -23.62 1.99 17.35
C THR A 517 -23.69 0.46 17.50
N LEU A 518 -23.29 -0.07 18.66
CA LEU A 518 -23.43 -1.49 18.96
C LEU A 518 -24.91 -1.92 19.03
N GLU A 519 -25.78 -1.07 19.57
CA GLU A 519 -27.24 -1.27 19.55
C GLU A 519 -27.77 -1.29 18.11
N ARG A 520 -27.35 -0.36 17.25
CA ARG A 520 -27.71 -0.34 15.82
C ARG A 520 -27.30 -1.64 15.10
N ILE A 521 -26.07 -2.13 15.35
CA ILE A 521 -25.59 -3.40 14.78
C ILE A 521 -26.46 -4.57 15.26
N ALA A 522 -26.78 -4.63 16.56
CA ALA A 522 -27.62 -5.68 17.13
C ALA A 522 -29.05 -5.66 16.56
N MET A 523 -29.66 -4.47 16.47
CA MET A 523 -31.00 -4.31 15.91
C MET A 523 -31.05 -4.64 14.41
N LEU A 524 -30.03 -4.23 13.64
CA LEU A 524 -29.91 -4.61 12.23
C LEU A 524 -29.77 -6.13 12.06
N ARG A 525 -28.96 -6.79 12.88
CA ARG A 525 -28.86 -8.26 12.92
C ARG A 525 -30.22 -8.89 13.17
N ASP A 526 -30.96 -8.42 14.17
CA ASP A 526 -32.26 -8.99 14.53
C ASP A 526 -33.33 -8.73 13.45
N TRP A 527 -33.29 -7.56 12.81
CA TRP A 527 -34.11 -7.23 11.66
C TRP A 527 -33.85 -8.12 10.44
N LEU A 528 -32.58 -8.46 10.18
CA LEU A 528 -32.18 -9.41 9.13
C LEU A 528 -32.60 -10.85 9.48
N ARG A 529 -32.50 -11.24 10.76
CA ARG A 529 -32.96 -12.56 11.24
C ARG A 529 -34.45 -12.74 11.08
N ALA A 530 -35.26 -11.73 11.43
CA ALA A 530 -36.72 -11.80 11.30
C ALA A 530 -37.18 -12.06 9.85
N ARG A 531 -36.34 -11.75 8.85
CA ARG A 531 -36.60 -12.02 7.43
C ARG A 531 -36.18 -13.42 6.96
N GLN A 532 -35.52 -14.21 7.81
CA GLN A 532 -35.24 -15.61 7.51
C GLN A 532 -36.49 -16.48 7.57
N SER A 533 -37.46 -16.15 8.46
CA SER A 533 -38.72 -16.90 8.58
C SER A 533 -39.65 -16.72 7.38
N ASP A 534 -39.44 -15.67 6.58
CA ASP A 534 -40.22 -15.38 5.38
C ASP A 534 -39.73 -16.14 4.13
N LEU A 535 -38.66 -16.95 4.26
CA LEU A 535 -38.02 -17.67 3.16
C LEU A 535 -38.12 -19.20 3.36
N PRO A 536 -38.43 -19.98 2.30
CA PRO A 536 -38.67 -21.42 2.43
C PRO A 536 -37.43 -22.17 2.95
N HIS A 537 -37.61 -22.92 4.04
CA HIS A 537 -36.57 -23.72 4.69
C HIS A 537 -36.12 -24.91 3.83
N GLN A 538 -34.80 -25.05 3.65
CA GLN A 538 -34.18 -26.36 3.41
C GLN A 538 -32.82 -26.34 4.10
N ARG A 539 -32.69 -27.15 5.15
CA ARG A 539 -31.42 -27.43 5.84
C ARG A 539 -30.66 -28.46 5.01
N ASP A 540 -29.46 -28.11 4.57
CA ASP A 540 -28.47 -29.10 4.17
C ASP A 540 -27.22 -28.96 5.05
N GLY A 541 -26.87 -30.10 5.67
CA GLY A 541 -25.51 -30.62 5.86
C GLY A 541 -24.46 -29.77 6.58
N ASP A 542 -24.23 -30.12 7.84
CA ASP A 542 -22.95 -30.14 8.57
C ASP A 542 -21.84 -29.17 8.15
N VAL A 543 -21.58 -28.21 9.04
CA VAL A 543 -20.32 -27.47 9.12
C VAL A 543 -19.18 -28.47 9.28
N LEU A 544 -18.23 -28.46 8.34
CA LEU A 544 -16.96 -29.18 8.43
C LEU A 544 -16.25 -28.80 9.74
N ALA A 545 -16.37 -29.67 10.75
CA ALA A 545 -15.59 -29.57 11.97
C ALA A 545 -14.10 -29.78 11.65
N HIS A 546 -13.32 -28.70 11.66
CA HIS A 546 -11.86 -28.80 11.70
C HIS A 546 -11.43 -29.17 13.12
N ASP A 547 -10.94 -30.40 13.27
CA ASP A 547 -10.38 -30.91 14.51
C ASP A 547 -8.94 -30.39 14.66
N ASP A 548 -8.74 -29.38 15.51
CA ASP A 548 -7.46 -28.69 15.71
C ASP A 548 -7.12 -28.61 17.22
N ARG A 549 -7.51 -29.64 18.00
CA ARG A 549 -7.29 -29.71 19.45
C ARG A 549 -5.82 -29.86 19.86
N GLU A 550 -5.02 -30.57 19.07
CA GLU A 550 -3.59 -30.81 19.39
C GLU A 550 -2.68 -29.63 19.01
N ARG A 551 -3.08 -28.78 18.05
CA ARG A 551 -2.25 -27.68 17.56
C ARG A 551 -2.30 -26.42 18.44
N GLY A 552 -3.32 -26.26 19.27
CA GLY A 552 -3.46 -25.09 20.16
C GLY A 552 -2.40 -25.02 21.27
N GLY A 553 -2.15 -26.14 21.96
CA GLY A 553 -1.20 -26.20 23.08
C GLY A 553 0.27 -25.99 22.66
N GLN A 554 0.69 -26.57 21.53
CA GLN A 554 2.04 -26.36 21.00
C GLN A 554 2.29 -24.90 20.56
N ARG A 555 1.25 -24.20 20.08
CA ARG A 555 1.36 -22.81 19.60
C ARG A 555 1.42 -21.81 20.77
N GLU A 556 0.71 -22.06 21.86
CA GLU A 556 0.76 -21.24 23.07
C GLU A 556 2.14 -21.30 23.75
N ALA A 557 2.75 -22.50 23.80
CA ALA A 557 4.12 -22.67 24.28
C ALA A 557 5.16 -21.89 23.45
N GLN A 558 5.07 -21.96 22.11
CA GLN A 558 5.94 -21.20 21.20
C GLN A 558 5.80 -19.68 21.40
N PHE A 559 4.60 -19.20 21.74
CA PHE A 559 4.37 -17.79 21.98
C PHE A 559 4.97 -17.31 23.30
N GLU A 560 4.90 -18.10 24.36
CA GLU A 560 5.55 -17.77 25.63
C GLU A 560 7.09 -17.79 25.50
N GLU A 561 7.64 -18.74 24.74
CA GLU A 561 9.08 -18.79 24.44
C GLU A 561 9.54 -17.53 23.68
N LEU A 562 8.75 -17.08 22.70
CA LEU A 562 9.01 -15.83 21.97
C LEU A 562 8.97 -14.60 22.89
N LYS A 563 8.00 -14.52 23.81
CA LYS A 563 7.93 -13.43 24.80
C LYS A 563 9.15 -13.43 25.71
N ALA A 564 9.59 -14.61 26.17
CA ALA A 564 10.77 -14.75 27.00
C ALA A 564 12.02 -14.21 26.29
N ARG A 565 12.21 -14.55 25.00
CA ARG A 565 13.31 -14.01 24.18
C ARG A 565 13.24 -12.49 24.02
N ILE A 566 12.07 -11.94 23.73
CA ILE A 566 11.85 -10.49 23.63
C ILE A 566 12.21 -9.80 24.95
N HIS A 567 11.79 -10.37 26.08
CA HIS A 567 12.11 -9.83 27.39
C HIS A 567 13.62 -9.90 27.70
N ALA A 568 14.27 -11.00 27.33
CA ALA A 568 15.71 -11.15 27.48
C ALA A 568 16.50 -10.13 26.65
N LEU A 569 16.13 -9.93 25.38
CA LEU A 569 16.74 -8.91 24.51
C LEU A 569 16.56 -7.48 25.06
N ARG A 570 15.38 -7.14 25.58
CA ARG A 570 15.15 -5.84 26.24
C ARG A 570 16.02 -5.65 27.47
N THR A 571 16.27 -6.73 28.20
CA THR A 571 17.13 -6.70 29.40
C THR A 571 18.59 -6.54 29.01
N ALA A 572 19.04 -7.23 27.96
CA ALA A 572 20.37 -7.08 27.36
C ALA A 572 20.59 -5.65 26.84
N ALA A 573 19.62 -5.11 26.10
CA ALA A 573 19.65 -3.75 25.55
C ALA A 573 19.86 -2.66 26.61
N LYS A 574 19.30 -2.80 27.81
CA LYS A 574 19.49 -1.86 28.93
C LYS A 574 20.89 -1.88 29.54
N ARG A 575 21.67 -2.94 29.30
CA ARG A 575 23.00 -3.16 29.89
C ARG A 575 24.13 -2.95 28.88
N GLY A 576 23.84 -3.08 27.58
CA GLY A 576 24.80 -2.80 26.50
C GLY A 576 25.04 -1.30 26.30
N GLY A 577 26.17 -0.95 25.68
CA GLY A 577 26.40 0.40 25.17
C GLY A 577 25.40 0.78 24.06
N THR A 578 25.41 2.04 23.63
CA THR A 578 24.45 2.61 22.65
C THR A 578 24.29 1.78 21.36
N THR A 579 25.39 1.18 20.89
CA THR A 579 25.42 0.38 19.66
C THR A 579 24.83 -1.03 19.85
N GLY A 580 25.13 -1.70 20.97
CA GLY A 580 24.54 -3.00 21.32
C GLY A 580 23.05 -2.89 21.59
N GLU A 581 22.64 -1.80 22.24
CA GLU A 581 21.23 -1.47 22.45
C GLU A 581 20.46 -1.36 21.13
N GLY A 582 21.02 -0.69 20.11
CA GLY A 582 20.41 -0.57 18.78
C GLY A 582 20.19 -1.91 18.08
N ALA A 583 21.19 -2.80 18.13
CA ALA A 583 21.09 -4.15 17.55
C ALA A 583 20.00 -4.99 18.23
N CYS A 584 19.99 -5.00 19.58
CA CYS A 584 19.01 -5.75 20.37
C CYS A 584 17.57 -5.24 20.14
N ARG A 585 17.36 -3.92 20.08
CA ARG A 585 16.05 -3.31 19.76
C ARG A 585 15.57 -3.67 18.35
N THR A 586 16.47 -3.70 17.37
CA THR A 586 16.13 -4.09 15.99
C THR A 586 15.75 -5.56 15.95
N LEU A 587 16.55 -6.45 16.54
CA LEU A 587 16.27 -7.89 16.55
C LEU A 587 14.98 -8.24 17.31
N GLU A 588 14.72 -7.57 18.44
CA GLU A 588 13.47 -7.72 19.19
C GLU A 588 12.24 -7.54 18.28
N LYS A 589 12.26 -6.48 17.46
CA LYS A 589 11.19 -6.19 16.52
C LYS A 589 11.14 -7.22 15.39
N LEU A 590 12.29 -7.73 14.92
CA LEU A 590 12.38 -8.71 13.83
C LEU A 590 11.90 -10.12 14.22
N LEU A 591 12.00 -10.53 15.49
CA LEU A 591 11.59 -11.88 15.93
C LEU A 591 10.12 -12.22 15.60
N SER A 592 9.24 -11.21 15.57
CA SER A 592 7.83 -11.38 15.19
C SER A 592 7.54 -11.04 13.72
N TRP A 593 8.55 -10.71 12.92
CA TRP A 593 8.38 -10.24 11.54
C TRP A 593 7.72 -11.27 10.64
N HIS A 594 8.29 -12.49 10.53
CA HIS A 594 7.73 -13.54 9.66
C HIS A 594 6.33 -13.95 10.12
N ARG A 595 6.07 -13.93 11.43
CA ARG A 595 4.73 -14.19 11.98
C ARG A 595 3.71 -13.17 11.47
N ARG A 596 4.06 -11.88 11.43
CA ARG A 596 3.18 -10.81 10.95
C ARG A 596 2.93 -10.89 9.45
N GLU A 597 3.96 -11.14 8.64
CA GLU A 597 3.82 -11.40 7.20
C GLU A 597 2.91 -12.61 6.94
N ARG A 598 3.21 -13.73 7.60
CA ARG A 598 2.43 -14.96 7.47
C ARG A 598 0.98 -14.74 7.89
N LEU A 599 0.72 -14.03 8.99
CA LEU A 599 -0.65 -13.72 9.42
C LEU A 599 -1.41 -12.91 8.37
N ALA A 600 -0.78 -11.89 7.77
CA ALA A 600 -1.40 -11.11 6.70
C ALA A 600 -1.74 -11.98 5.48
N ASP A 601 -0.83 -12.87 5.07
CA ASP A 601 -1.08 -13.82 3.98
C ASP A 601 -2.23 -14.78 4.30
N TRP A 602 -2.28 -15.30 5.54
CA TRP A 602 -3.38 -16.17 5.97
C TRP A 602 -4.71 -15.42 6.03
N TRP A 603 -4.71 -14.15 6.42
CA TRP A 603 -5.90 -13.31 6.43
C TRP A 603 -6.40 -13.01 5.02
N GLU A 604 -5.52 -12.65 4.09
CA GLU A 604 -5.85 -12.45 2.68
C GLU A 604 -6.42 -13.75 2.10
N TYR A 605 -5.73 -14.88 2.27
CA TYR A 605 -6.17 -16.20 1.84
C TYR A 605 -7.56 -16.56 2.38
N ALA A 606 -7.80 -16.39 3.68
CA ALA A 606 -9.09 -16.69 4.28
C ALA A 606 -10.20 -15.72 3.79
N SER A 607 -9.88 -14.43 3.62
CA SER A 607 -10.82 -13.43 3.12
C SER A 607 -11.27 -13.73 1.70
N VAL A 608 -10.34 -14.05 0.79
CA VAL A 608 -10.64 -14.41 -0.60
C VAL A 608 -11.51 -15.65 -0.65
N ARG A 609 -11.22 -16.66 0.18
CA ARG A 609 -12.05 -17.88 0.23
C ARG A 609 -13.46 -17.67 0.79
N ALA A 610 -13.68 -16.59 1.54
CA ALA A 610 -15.00 -16.23 2.07
C ALA A 610 -15.84 -15.40 1.08
N LEU A 611 -15.25 -14.92 -0.02
CA LEU A 611 -15.93 -14.12 -1.04
C LEU A 611 -16.95 -14.95 -1.83
N ALA A 612 -18.04 -14.29 -2.22
CA ALA A 612 -18.99 -14.86 -3.17
C ALA A 612 -18.38 -14.95 -4.58
N GLU A 613 -18.90 -15.83 -5.44
CA GLU A 613 -18.46 -15.98 -6.83
C GLU A 613 -18.45 -14.64 -7.59
N THR A 614 -19.45 -13.77 -7.40
CA THR A 614 -19.51 -12.44 -8.01
C THR A 614 -18.41 -11.51 -7.53
N GLU A 615 -18.06 -11.59 -6.25
CA GLU A 615 -16.96 -10.81 -5.65
C GLU A 615 -15.60 -11.40 -6.02
N LEU A 616 -15.52 -12.73 -6.21
CA LEU A 616 -14.33 -13.39 -6.76
C LEU A 616 -14.10 -12.99 -8.22
N ILE A 617 -15.18 -12.79 -9.01
CA ILE A 617 -15.07 -12.27 -10.38
C ILE A 617 -14.49 -10.85 -10.38
N GLU A 618 -14.83 -10.04 -9.38
CA GLU A 618 -14.30 -8.68 -9.20
C GLU A 618 -12.92 -8.65 -8.49
N SER A 619 -12.45 -9.78 -7.97
CA SER A 619 -11.20 -9.89 -7.22
C SER A 619 -10.03 -10.28 -8.11
N ASP A 620 -8.94 -9.50 -8.04
CA ASP A 620 -7.70 -9.80 -8.74
C ASP A 620 -6.90 -10.98 -8.12
N GLN A 621 -7.36 -11.55 -7.01
CA GLN A 621 -6.73 -12.68 -6.30
C GLN A 621 -7.25 -14.05 -6.75
N ALA A 622 -8.27 -14.09 -7.59
CA ALA A 622 -8.93 -15.33 -8.03
C ALA A 622 -9.26 -15.31 -9.53
N ILE A 623 -9.57 -16.48 -10.08
CA ILE A 623 -10.32 -16.60 -11.34
C ILE A 623 -11.59 -17.39 -11.00
N ALA A 624 -12.76 -16.86 -11.35
CA ALA A 624 -14.06 -17.41 -10.92
C ALA A 624 -15.06 -17.45 -12.08
N GLY A 625 -16.18 -18.17 -11.90
CA GLY A 625 -17.13 -18.43 -12.98
C GLY A 625 -16.64 -19.49 -13.95
N LEU A 626 -15.84 -20.47 -13.46
CA LEU A 626 -15.26 -21.51 -14.28
C LEU A 626 -16.34 -22.44 -14.86
N ARG A 627 -16.31 -22.65 -16.18
CA ARG A 627 -17.20 -23.56 -16.91
C ARG A 627 -16.38 -24.56 -17.72
N PRO A 628 -16.61 -25.88 -17.59
CA PRO A 628 -15.83 -26.87 -18.34
C PRO A 628 -16.15 -26.83 -19.84
N GLU A 629 -15.12 -26.93 -20.68
CA GLU A 629 -15.25 -26.92 -22.16
C GLU A 629 -14.98 -28.28 -22.83
N GLY A 630 -14.86 -29.35 -22.05
CA GLY A 630 -14.84 -30.73 -22.55
C GLY A 630 -13.52 -31.24 -23.17
N THR A 631 -12.46 -30.42 -23.25
CA THR A 631 -11.14 -30.89 -23.73
C THR A 631 -10.34 -31.53 -22.59
N ILE A 632 -9.91 -32.79 -22.77
CA ILE A 632 -9.18 -33.58 -21.77
C ILE A 632 -7.89 -34.13 -22.38
N ASP A 633 -6.73 -33.77 -21.82
CA ASP A 633 -5.42 -34.32 -22.19
C ASP A 633 -4.80 -35.06 -21.00
N ARG A 634 -4.17 -36.21 -21.23
CA ARG A 634 -3.45 -36.96 -20.18
C ARG A 634 -1.94 -36.89 -20.41
N VAL A 635 -1.21 -36.38 -19.43
CA VAL A 635 0.25 -36.20 -19.50
C VAL A 635 0.88 -36.61 -18.17
N GLY A 636 1.81 -37.58 -18.20
CA GLY A 636 2.64 -37.94 -17.04
C GLY A 636 1.87 -38.28 -15.76
N GLY A 637 0.81 -39.09 -15.86
CA GLY A 637 -0.03 -39.48 -14.71
C GLY A 637 -1.00 -38.40 -14.21
N SER A 638 -1.03 -37.23 -14.86
CA SER A 638 -1.95 -36.13 -14.57
C SER A 638 -2.95 -35.96 -15.71
N GLU A 639 -4.16 -35.48 -15.40
CA GLU A 639 -5.18 -35.14 -16.39
C GLU A 639 -5.38 -33.61 -16.42
N ARG A 640 -5.36 -33.05 -17.63
CA ARG A 640 -5.53 -31.62 -17.90
C ARG A 640 -6.92 -31.39 -18.48
N ARG A 641 -7.63 -30.39 -17.96
CA ARG A 641 -8.97 -30.01 -18.42
C ARG A 641 -9.03 -28.51 -18.70
N THR A 642 -9.76 -28.15 -19.77
CA THR A 642 -9.95 -26.76 -20.19
C THR A 642 -11.26 -26.19 -19.62
N PHE A 643 -11.19 -24.94 -19.15
CA PHE A 643 -12.31 -24.20 -18.60
C PHE A 643 -12.40 -22.81 -19.25
N SER A 644 -13.62 -22.32 -19.44
CA SER A 644 -13.91 -20.92 -19.72
C SER A 644 -14.25 -20.15 -18.45
N PHE A 645 -14.07 -18.83 -18.48
CA PHE A 645 -14.42 -17.87 -17.43
C PHE A 645 -14.79 -16.52 -18.07
N PRO A 646 -15.46 -15.60 -17.33
CA PRO A 646 -15.84 -14.30 -17.87
C PRO A 646 -14.64 -13.55 -18.45
N ALA A 647 -14.69 -13.29 -19.77
CA ALA A 647 -13.71 -12.45 -20.43
C ALA A 647 -13.76 -11.05 -19.79
N ALA A 648 -12.59 -10.46 -19.55
CA ALA A 648 -12.37 -9.22 -18.79
C ALA A 648 -12.28 -9.34 -17.25
N GLN A 649 -12.34 -10.53 -16.65
CA GLN A 649 -11.89 -10.69 -15.26
C GLN A 649 -10.38 -10.35 -15.14
N GLU A 650 -10.04 -9.44 -14.22
CA GLU A 650 -8.66 -9.15 -13.86
C GLU A 650 -8.13 -10.20 -12.86
N HIS A 651 -6.89 -10.67 -13.01
CA HIS A 651 -6.28 -11.63 -12.08
C HIS A 651 -4.76 -11.53 -11.99
N LYS A 652 -4.21 -11.91 -10.84
CA LYS A 652 -2.75 -11.99 -10.56
C LYS A 652 -2.19 -13.41 -10.58
N LEU A 653 -2.99 -14.41 -10.95
CA LEU A 653 -2.53 -15.81 -11.09
C LEU A 653 -1.62 -15.95 -12.32
N ARG A 654 -0.54 -16.73 -12.18
CA ARG A 654 0.46 -16.96 -13.22
C ARG A 654 0.35 -18.38 -13.75
N ARG A 655 0.77 -18.61 -14.99
CA ARG A 655 0.91 -19.97 -15.52
C ARG A 655 1.97 -20.76 -14.75
N ASP A 656 1.89 -22.07 -14.86
CA ASP A 656 2.74 -23.08 -14.23
C ASP A 656 2.83 -22.99 -12.71
N THR A 657 1.85 -22.35 -12.06
CA THR A 657 1.75 -22.29 -10.60
C THR A 657 0.70 -23.27 -10.10
N GLU A 658 0.95 -23.86 -8.93
CA GLU A 658 -0.09 -24.56 -8.22
C GLU A 658 -1.12 -23.57 -7.66
N VAL A 659 -2.38 -23.99 -7.68
CA VAL A 659 -3.56 -23.21 -7.29
C VAL A 659 -4.47 -24.07 -6.43
N GLU A 660 -5.18 -23.43 -5.51
CA GLU A 660 -6.27 -24.07 -4.80
C GLU A 660 -7.59 -23.84 -5.55
N VAL A 661 -8.46 -24.86 -5.51
CA VAL A 661 -9.81 -24.79 -6.05
C VAL A 661 -10.77 -24.53 -4.89
N THR A 662 -11.57 -23.47 -4.95
CA THR A 662 -12.34 -22.97 -3.80
C THR A 662 -13.36 -23.97 -3.27
N ASN A 663 -13.97 -24.74 -4.18
CA ASN A 663 -14.96 -25.79 -3.89
C ASN A 663 -14.35 -27.20 -3.72
N TRP A 664 -13.01 -27.31 -3.61
CA TRP A 664 -12.32 -28.56 -3.27
C TRP A 664 -11.85 -28.57 -1.80
N PRO A 665 -11.61 -29.75 -1.21
CA PRO A 665 -10.91 -29.85 0.07
C PRO A 665 -9.53 -29.20 -0.01
N THR A 666 -9.13 -28.48 1.04
CA THR A 666 -7.85 -27.71 1.07
C THR A 666 -6.58 -28.57 1.01
N THR A 667 -6.74 -29.90 1.03
CA THR A 667 -5.69 -30.90 0.85
C THR A 667 -5.47 -31.25 -0.63
N SER A 668 -6.38 -30.83 -1.52
CA SER A 668 -6.31 -31.07 -2.96
C SER A 668 -5.93 -29.77 -3.68
N VAL A 669 -4.90 -29.84 -4.51
CA VAL A 669 -4.42 -28.71 -5.33
C VAL A 669 -4.48 -29.07 -6.81
N ALA A 670 -4.65 -28.06 -7.65
CA ALA A 670 -4.49 -28.17 -9.10
C ALA A 670 -3.28 -27.34 -9.53
N ARG A 671 -2.80 -27.54 -10.75
CA ARG A 671 -1.78 -26.69 -11.38
C ARG A 671 -2.37 -25.94 -12.55
N LEU A 672 -2.24 -24.61 -12.54
CA LEU A 672 -2.64 -23.76 -13.65
C LEU A 672 -1.58 -23.84 -14.75
N ILE A 673 -1.86 -24.56 -15.83
CA ILE A 673 -0.91 -24.78 -16.93
C ILE A 673 -0.87 -23.59 -17.87
N SER A 674 -2.04 -23.04 -18.21
CA SER A 674 -2.16 -21.88 -19.08
C SER A 674 -3.40 -21.07 -18.74
N VAL A 675 -3.35 -19.78 -19.06
CA VAL A 675 -4.47 -18.85 -18.94
C VAL A 675 -4.41 -17.86 -20.11
N ASP A 676 -5.51 -17.73 -20.83
CA ASP A 676 -5.76 -16.76 -21.89
C ASP A 676 -6.89 -15.85 -21.41
N ALA A 677 -6.50 -14.77 -20.73
CA ALA A 677 -7.44 -13.80 -20.16
C ALA A 677 -8.27 -13.06 -21.22
N ARG A 678 -7.74 -12.93 -22.46
CA ARG A 678 -8.47 -12.26 -23.55
C ARG A 678 -9.63 -13.10 -24.04
N ARG A 679 -9.44 -14.42 -24.13
CA ARG A 679 -10.50 -15.36 -24.52
C ARG A 679 -11.30 -15.90 -23.35
N GLY A 680 -10.91 -15.59 -22.12
CA GLY A 680 -11.52 -16.16 -20.92
C GLY A 680 -11.36 -17.67 -20.85
N ARG A 681 -10.17 -18.22 -21.18
CA ARG A 681 -9.91 -19.67 -21.17
C ARG A 681 -8.70 -20.02 -20.33
N LEU A 682 -8.73 -21.14 -19.63
CA LEU A 682 -7.58 -21.66 -18.88
C LEU A 682 -7.52 -23.18 -18.87
N VAL A 683 -6.35 -23.71 -18.52
CA VAL A 683 -6.11 -25.16 -18.41
C VAL A 683 -5.61 -25.50 -17.01
N LEU A 684 -6.33 -26.40 -16.33
CA LEU A 684 -5.96 -26.94 -15.02
C LEU A 684 -5.47 -28.38 -15.17
N SER A 685 -4.41 -28.73 -14.45
CA SER A 685 -3.88 -30.08 -14.32
C SER A 685 -4.05 -30.60 -12.90
N ALA A 686 -4.63 -31.78 -12.74
CA ALA A 686 -4.76 -32.46 -11.45
C ALA A 686 -4.72 -34.00 -11.64
N PRO A 687 -4.50 -34.79 -10.58
CA PRO A 687 -4.55 -36.25 -10.67
C PRO A 687 -5.93 -36.74 -11.17
N PRO A 688 -6.00 -37.81 -11.98
CA PRO A 688 -7.27 -38.37 -12.46
C PRO A 688 -8.26 -38.71 -11.33
N ALA A 689 -7.77 -39.16 -10.19
CA ALA A 689 -8.58 -39.46 -9.01
C ALA A 689 -9.28 -38.21 -8.45
N SER A 690 -8.63 -37.04 -8.48
CA SER A 690 -9.22 -35.77 -8.03
C SER A 690 -10.40 -35.39 -8.94
N TRP A 691 -10.22 -35.51 -10.26
CA TRP A 691 -11.28 -35.21 -11.22
C TRP A 691 -12.49 -36.16 -11.16
N ALA A 692 -12.28 -37.39 -10.70
CA ALA A 692 -13.34 -38.40 -10.57
C ALA A 692 -14.15 -38.26 -9.28
N SER A 693 -13.54 -37.74 -8.21
CA SER A 693 -14.14 -37.73 -6.87
C SER A 693 -14.55 -36.34 -6.36
N LEU A 694 -14.16 -35.26 -7.05
CA LEU A 694 -14.44 -33.88 -6.65
C LEU A 694 -15.33 -33.17 -7.69
N PRO A 695 -16.14 -32.17 -7.26
CA PRO A 695 -16.95 -31.39 -8.17
C PRO A 695 -16.08 -30.60 -9.18
N PRO A 696 -16.63 -30.19 -10.33
CA PRO A 696 -15.93 -29.30 -11.26
C PRO A 696 -15.48 -28.00 -10.55
N PRO A 697 -14.25 -27.52 -10.79
CA PRO A 697 -13.78 -26.24 -10.28
C PRO A 697 -14.72 -25.10 -10.64
N GLU A 698 -15.14 -24.30 -9.66
CA GLU A 698 -15.94 -23.08 -9.86
C GLU A 698 -15.08 -21.81 -9.81
N ALA A 699 -14.05 -21.81 -8.96
CA ALA A 699 -13.05 -20.77 -8.89
C ALA A 699 -11.69 -21.33 -8.42
N ILE A 700 -10.61 -20.62 -8.78
CA ILE A 700 -9.25 -20.91 -8.35
C ILE A 700 -8.62 -19.71 -7.65
N THR A 701 -7.82 -19.97 -6.63
CA THR A 701 -7.09 -18.96 -5.85
C THR A 701 -5.63 -19.36 -5.66
N ARG A 702 -4.81 -18.44 -5.15
CA ARG A 702 -3.44 -18.75 -4.72
C ARG A 702 -3.43 -19.82 -3.61
N GLN A 703 -2.32 -20.53 -3.50
CA GLN A 703 -2.06 -21.51 -2.44
C GLN A 703 -1.95 -20.87 -1.05
N LYS A 704 -1.95 -21.73 -0.02
CA LYS A 704 -1.59 -21.39 1.35
C LYS A 704 -0.22 -20.71 1.43
N PRO A 705 -0.01 -19.83 2.43
CA PRO A 705 1.25 -19.12 2.60
C PRO A 705 2.43 -20.07 2.83
N ILE A 706 3.62 -19.68 2.36
CA ILE A 706 4.87 -20.46 2.48
C ILE A 706 5.24 -20.65 3.97
N LEU A 707 5.77 -21.82 4.32
CA LEU A 707 6.25 -22.09 5.67
C LEU A 707 7.51 -21.27 5.99
N ASP A 708 7.46 -20.54 7.10
CA ASP A 708 8.48 -19.58 7.55
C ASP A 708 9.34 -20.10 8.72
N ARG A 709 9.12 -21.35 9.14
CA ARG A 709 9.69 -21.91 10.37
C ARG A 709 11.22 -21.83 10.40
N VAL A 710 11.88 -22.21 9.31
CA VAL A 710 13.36 -22.20 9.22
C VAL A 710 13.93 -20.80 9.43
N LEU A 711 13.27 -19.76 8.90
CA LEU A 711 13.70 -18.37 9.07
C LEU A 711 13.50 -17.90 10.52
N ARG A 712 12.35 -18.24 11.13
CA ARG A 712 12.08 -17.94 12.55
C ARG A 712 13.07 -18.63 13.48
N ASP A 713 13.36 -19.90 13.23
CA ASP A 713 14.31 -20.68 14.02
C ASP A 713 15.73 -20.06 13.92
N ALA A 714 16.13 -19.55 12.74
CA ALA A 714 17.40 -18.82 12.58
C ALA A 714 17.44 -17.50 13.38
N LEU A 715 16.39 -16.69 13.32
CA LEU A 715 16.30 -15.46 14.14
C LEU A 715 16.34 -15.78 15.64
N ALA A 716 15.69 -16.87 16.06
CA ALA A 716 15.76 -17.34 17.44
C ALA A 716 17.19 -17.72 17.85
N ARG A 717 17.94 -18.45 17.00
CA ARG A 717 19.37 -18.75 17.25
C ARG A 717 20.21 -17.48 17.41
N VAL A 718 19.99 -16.47 16.57
CA VAL A 718 20.69 -15.17 16.68
C VAL A 718 20.35 -14.49 18.01
N ALA A 719 19.07 -14.45 18.39
CA ALA A 719 18.63 -13.85 19.65
C ALA A 719 19.20 -14.57 20.87
N ASP A 720 19.13 -15.90 20.90
CA ASP A 720 19.64 -16.72 22.00
C ASP A 720 21.16 -16.54 22.15
N THR A 721 21.89 -16.43 21.03
CA THR A 721 23.34 -16.18 21.01
C THR A 721 23.68 -14.77 21.49
N ILE A 722 22.97 -13.74 21.01
CA ILE A 722 23.21 -12.37 21.45
C ILE A 722 22.91 -12.23 22.94
N VAL A 723 21.79 -12.78 23.44
CA VAL A 723 21.45 -12.75 24.87
C VAL A 723 22.51 -13.44 25.73
N ALA A 724 23.08 -14.55 25.26
CA ALA A 724 24.18 -15.23 25.95
C ALA A 724 25.48 -14.39 25.97
N ASP A 725 25.80 -13.73 24.86
CA ASP A 725 27.05 -12.97 24.69
C ASP A 725 27.02 -11.54 25.26
N ASP A 726 25.86 -10.87 25.31
CA ASP A 726 25.69 -9.47 25.76
C ASP A 726 25.87 -9.29 27.28
N LEU A 727 26.10 -10.38 28.02
CA LEU A 727 26.63 -10.32 29.38
C LEU A 727 28.12 -9.94 29.41
N ALA A 728 28.81 -9.90 28.26
CA ALA A 728 30.27 -9.79 28.22
C ALA A 728 30.90 -8.80 27.21
N ASN A 729 30.19 -8.21 26.21
CA ASN A 729 30.92 -7.44 25.18
C ASN A 729 30.25 -6.22 24.49
N PRO A 730 30.73 -4.98 24.74
CA PRO A 730 30.19 -3.75 24.13
C PRO A 730 30.63 -3.49 22.67
N ASP A 731 31.56 -4.26 22.09
CA ASP A 731 32.12 -4.04 20.74
C ASP A 731 31.42 -4.85 19.61
N LEU A 732 30.32 -5.54 19.94
CA LEU A 732 29.61 -6.49 19.07
C LEU A 732 30.45 -7.68 18.56
N SER A 733 31.59 -7.99 19.19
CA SER A 733 32.36 -9.20 18.85
C SER A 733 31.69 -10.48 19.38
N GLY A 734 32.13 -11.64 18.88
CA GLY A 734 31.54 -12.94 19.20
C GLY A 734 30.82 -13.59 18.03
N ARG A 735 29.97 -14.59 18.32
CA ARG A 735 29.27 -15.33 17.26
C ARG A 735 28.26 -14.42 16.57
N TYR A 736 28.18 -14.55 15.25
CA TYR A 736 27.39 -13.70 14.35
C TYR A 736 27.81 -12.22 14.34
N GLN A 737 29.10 -11.92 14.46
CA GLN A 737 29.60 -10.55 14.46
C GLN A 737 29.10 -9.73 13.25
N ALA A 738 29.16 -10.28 12.02
CA ALA A 738 28.61 -9.58 10.85
C ALA A 738 27.10 -9.31 10.97
N THR A 739 26.32 -10.27 11.46
CA THR A 739 24.87 -10.09 11.71
C THR A 739 24.59 -9.01 12.74
N ARG A 740 25.36 -8.94 13.83
CA ARG A 740 25.24 -7.89 14.85
C ARG A 740 25.52 -6.51 14.25
N ARG A 741 26.56 -6.41 13.41
CA ARG A 741 26.90 -5.17 12.70
C ARG A 741 25.83 -4.76 11.69
N LEU A 742 25.21 -5.72 11.00
CA LEU A 742 24.03 -5.48 10.15
C LEU A 742 22.87 -4.91 10.99
N LEU A 743 22.53 -5.55 12.11
CA LEU A 743 21.46 -5.10 13.00
C LEU A 743 21.70 -3.67 13.54
N ALA A 744 22.96 -3.30 13.79
CA ALA A 744 23.36 -1.97 14.23
C ALA A 744 23.65 -0.97 13.08
N ALA A 745 23.49 -1.36 11.81
CA ALA A 745 23.80 -0.55 10.62
C ALA A 745 25.21 0.08 10.62
N LEU A 746 26.22 -0.67 11.08
CA LEU A 746 27.58 -0.15 11.24
C LEU A 746 28.41 -0.19 9.95
N PRO A 747 29.32 0.78 9.73
CA PRO A 747 30.31 0.75 8.66
C PRO A 747 31.11 -0.57 8.57
N PRO A 748 31.59 -0.98 7.38
CA PRO A 748 32.49 -2.12 7.25
C PRO A 748 33.79 -1.89 8.03
N VAL A 749 34.48 -2.97 8.40
CA VAL A 749 35.81 -2.93 9.02
C VAL A 749 36.78 -3.76 8.18
N PRO A 750 37.28 -3.21 7.06
CA PRO A 750 38.31 -3.86 6.26
C PRO A 750 39.64 -3.90 7.01
N VAL A 751 40.41 -4.97 6.83
CA VAL A 751 41.75 -5.07 7.41
C VAL A 751 42.61 -3.89 6.94
N GLY A 752 43.23 -3.18 7.89
CA GLY A 752 44.15 -2.05 7.61
C GLY A 752 43.48 -0.69 7.36
N HIS A 753 42.15 -0.57 7.46
CA HIS A 753 41.45 0.72 7.31
C HIS A 753 41.25 1.43 8.66
N THR A 754 41.61 2.71 8.75
CA THR A 754 41.53 3.51 9.99
C THR A 754 40.58 4.70 9.84
N GLY A 755 39.31 4.41 9.54
CA GLY A 755 38.26 5.42 9.39
C GLY A 755 38.36 6.26 8.11
N GLY A 756 37.36 7.09 7.84
CA GLY A 756 37.26 7.88 6.60
C GLY A 756 36.76 7.08 5.38
N PRO A 757 36.80 7.68 4.18
CA PRO A 757 36.30 7.08 2.95
C PRO A 757 36.95 5.72 2.64
N LEU A 758 36.16 4.75 2.20
CA LEU A 758 36.63 3.38 1.93
C LEU A 758 37.37 3.25 0.59
N GLY A 759 37.05 4.11 -0.38
CA GLY A 759 37.71 4.17 -1.69
C GLY A 759 39.04 4.93 -1.62
N MET A 760 40.04 4.46 -2.35
CA MET A 760 41.29 5.20 -2.51
C MET A 760 41.15 6.27 -3.62
N PRO A 761 41.89 7.38 -3.57
CA PRO A 761 41.85 8.38 -4.63
C PRO A 761 42.11 7.78 -6.02
N GLY A 762 41.17 7.96 -6.95
CA GLY A 762 41.25 7.45 -8.31
C GLY A 762 40.73 6.03 -8.52
N GLU A 763 40.36 5.30 -7.45
CA GLU A 763 39.64 4.04 -7.59
C GLU A 763 38.18 4.29 -8.01
N THR A 764 37.70 3.48 -8.93
CA THR A 764 36.26 3.36 -9.21
C THR A 764 35.56 2.60 -8.09
N GLY A 765 34.25 2.80 -7.94
CA GLY A 765 33.45 2.04 -6.96
C GLY A 765 33.60 0.51 -7.12
N SER A 766 33.70 0.00 -8.35
CA SER A 766 33.89 -1.43 -8.61
C SER A 766 35.24 -1.95 -8.10
N GLU A 767 36.32 -1.20 -8.33
CA GLU A 767 37.66 -1.56 -7.86
C GLU A 767 37.73 -1.54 -6.33
N THR A 768 37.15 -0.50 -5.71
CA THR A 768 37.02 -0.42 -4.26
C THR A 768 36.26 -1.62 -3.71
N ALA A 769 35.11 -2.00 -4.29
CA ALA A 769 34.33 -3.16 -3.83
C ALA A 769 35.13 -4.47 -3.89
N VAL A 770 35.85 -4.73 -4.99
CA VAL A 770 36.67 -5.94 -5.16
C VAL A 770 37.83 -5.98 -4.16
N ARG A 771 38.54 -4.87 -3.97
CA ARG A 771 39.63 -4.75 -2.98
C ARG A 771 39.12 -5.00 -1.57
N LEU A 772 38.03 -4.34 -1.19
CA LEU A 772 37.44 -4.48 0.14
C LEU A 772 36.94 -5.90 0.40
N ALA A 773 36.35 -6.57 -0.60
CA ALA A 773 35.89 -7.95 -0.45
C ALA A 773 37.01 -8.91 -0.05
N ALA A 774 38.18 -8.78 -0.68
CA ALA A 774 39.35 -9.61 -0.39
C ALA A 774 39.90 -9.41 1.05
N GLY A 775 39.71 -8.22 1.63
CA GLY A 775 40.22 -7.84 2.95
C GLY A 775 39.17 -7.73 4.07
N LEU A 776 37.90 -8.05 3.79
CA LEU A 776 36.84 -8.01 4.78
C LEU A 776 36.90 -9.27 5.66
N THR A 777 36.62 -9.08 6.96
CA THR A 777 36.52 -10.15 7.96
C THR A 777 35.44 -9.81 8.98
N ASN A 778 34.56 -10.75 9.29
CA ASN A 778 33.53 -10.64 10.34
C ASN A 778 32.67 -9.36 10.26
N SER A 779 32.40 -8.87 9.05
CA SER A 779 31.77 -7.57 8.83
C SER A 779 30.82 -7.60 7.64
N VAL A 780 30.18 -6.45 7.37
CA VAL A 780 29.17 -6.28 6.33
C VAL A 780 29.63 -5.19 5.38
N LEU A 781 29.64 -5.48 4.08
CA LEU A 781 29.89 -4.48 3.05
C LEU A 781 28.62 -4.26 2.23
N ALA A 782 28.08 -3.05 2.31
CA ALA A 782 26.94 -2.62 1.52
C ALA A 782 27.40 -1.97 0.22
N ILE A 783 26.80 -2.40 -0.90
CA ILE A 783 27.13 -1.95 -2.24
C ILE A 783 25.83 -1.52 -2.93
N GLN A 784 25.71 -0.22 -3.15
CA GLN A 784 24.61 0.34 -3.91
C GLN A 784 24.99 0.43 -5.38
N GLY A 785 24.30 -0.34 -6.21
CA GLY A 785 24.52 -0.40 -7.66
C GLY A 785 23.29 0.10 -8.44
N PRO A 786 23.24 1.39 -8.81
CA PRO A 786 22.21 1.96 -9.69
C PRO A 786 22.07 1.22 -11.04
N PRO A 787 20.99 1.46 -11.81
CA PRO A 787 20.75 0.80 -13.09
C PRO A 787 21.94 0.88 -14.06
N GLY A 788 22.39 -0.29 -14.53
CA GLY A 788 23.44 -0.39 -15.54
C GLY A 788 24.87 -0.19 -15.03
N THR A 789 25.09 -0.09 -13.72
CA THR A 789 26.42 0.14 -13.13
C THR A 789 27.31 -1.09 -13.03
N GLY A 790 26.83 -2.24 -13.50
CA GLY A 790 27.60 -3.49 -13.46
C GLY A 790 27.59 -4.20 -12.11
N LYS A 791 26.63 -3.91 -11.21
CA LYS A 791 26.46 -4.57 -9.89
C LYS A 791 26.72 -6.08 -9.89
N THR A 792 26.08 -6.82 -10.78
CA THR A 792 26.24 -8.28 -10.91
C THR A 792 27.64 -8.66 -11.40
N HIS A 793 28.26 -7.85 -12.28
CA HIS A 793 29.64 -8.04 -12.72
C HIS A 793 30.63 -7.80 -11.58
N THR A 794 30.50 -6.71 -10.82
CA THR A 794 31.31 -6.41 -9.63
C THR A 794 31.14 -7.50 -8.57
N GLY A 795 29.90 -7.94 -8.29
CA GLY A 795 29.63 -9.05 -7.38
C GLY A 795 30.32 -10.35 -7.79
N ALA A 796 30.27 -10.71 -9.08
CA ALA A 796 30.97 -11.87 -9.61
C ALA A 796 32.50 -11.76 -9.48
N GLN A 797 33.08 -10.56 -9.72
CA GLN A 797 34.51 -10.33 -9.49
C GLN A 797 34.91 -10.51 -8.02
N MET A 798 34.10 -10.01 -7.09
CA MET A 798 34.32 -10.19 -5.65
C MET A 798 34.24 -11.66 -5.24
N ILE A 799 33.27 -12.42 -5.77
CA ILE A 799 33.13 -13.86 -5.53
C ILE A 799 34.39 -14.59 -5.99
N LEU A 800 34.85 -14.33 -7.22
CA LEU A 800 36.09 -14.96 -7.73
C LEU A 800 37.31 -14.57 -6.90
N ALA A 801 37.42 -13.33 -6.44
CA ALA A 801 38.51 -12.91 -5.55
C ALA A 801 38.54 -13.70 -4.23
N LEU A 802 37.38 -13.99 -3.64
CA LEU A 802 37.27 -14.81 -2.44
C LEU A 802 37.58 -16.30 -2.72
N LEU A 803 37.07 -16.84 -3.84
CA LEU A 803 37.33 -18.24 -4.22
C LEU A 803 38.83 -18.49 -4.49
N ARG A 804 39.55 -17.51 -5.05
CA ARG A 804 41.02 -17.58 -5.20
C ARG A 804 41.76 -17.70 -3.86
N GLN A 805 41.18 -17.16 -2.79
CA GLN A 805 41.71 -17.31 -1.43
C GLN A 805 41.30 -18.63 -0.76
N GLY A 806 40.61 -19.52 -1.49
CA GLY A 806 40.10 -20.79 -0.96
C GLY A 806 38.88 -20.65 -0.05
N ARG A 807 38.24 -19.47 -0.02
CA ARG A 807 37.05 -19.22 0.82
C ARG A 807 35.81 -19.90 0.28
N THR A 808 34.91 -20.31 1.16
CA THR A 808 33.59 -20.86 0.79
C THR A 808 32.55 -19.74 0.72
N VAL A 809 31.84 -19.64 -0.42
CA VAL A 809 30.95 -18.51 -0.74
C VAL A 809 29.52 -18.97 -1.01
N GLY A 810 28.55 -18.29 -0.40
CA GLY A 810 27.12 -18.42 -0.69
C GLY A 810 26.60 -17.27 -1.57
N ILE A 811 25.66 -17.56 -2.48
CA ILE A 811 24.86 -16.60 -3.24
C ILE A 811 23.39 -16.80 -2.85
N THR A 812 22.74 -15.72 -2.42
CA THR A 812 21.31 -15.70 -2.16
C THR A 812 20.65 -14.42 -2.69
N ALA A 813 19.34 -14.47 -2.91
CA ALA A 813 18.53 -13.32 -3.31
C ALA A 813 17.05 -13.61 -3.00
N ALA A 814 16.18 -12.59 -3.16
CA ALA A 814 14.73 -12.75 -2.97
C ALA A 814 14.06 -13.64 -4.05
N SER A 815 14.72 -13.89 -5.19
CA SER A 815 14.20 -14.71 -6.28
C SER A 815 15.25 -15.66 -6.88
N HIS A 816 14.80 -16.81 -7.39
CA HIS A 816 15.66 -17.76 -8.12
C HIS A 816 16.35 -17.11 -9.32
N LYS A 817 15.64 -16.26 -10.05
CA LYS A 817 16.19 -15.54 -11.21
C LYS A 817 17.39 -14.66 -10.85
N ALA A 818 17.32 -13.92 -9.74
CA ALA A 818 18.45 -13.10 -9.29
C ALA A 818 19.65 -13.96 -8.88
N ILE A 819 19.41 -15.07 -8.15
CA ILE A 819 20.46 -16.04 -7.79
C ILE A 819 21.16 -16.58 -9.04
N ILE A 820 20.38 -17.01 -10.03
CA ILE A 820 20.89 -17.57 -11.30
C ILE A 820 21.67 -16.52 -12.08
N ASN A 821 21.20 -15.27 -12.14
CA ASN A 821 21.91 -14.21 -12.87
C ASN A 821 23.32 -13.96 -12.31
N LEU A 822 23.47 -13.89 -10.99
CA LEU A 822 24.79 -13.70 -10.37
C LEU A 822 25.67 -14.95 -10.52
N LEU A 823 25.08 -16.14 -10.41
CA LEU A 823 25.79 -17.40 -10.62
C LEU A 823 26.28 -17.57 -12.08
N ASP A 824 25.40 -17.36 -13.06
CA ASP A 824 25.74 -17.36 -14.49
C ASP A 824 26.87 -16.37 -14.77
N LYS A 825 26.79 -15.15 -14.23
CA LYS A 825 27.84 -14.13 -14.42
C LYS A 825 29.17 -14.54 -13.78
N THR A 826 29.13 -15.21 -12.63
CA THR A 826 30.32 -15.73 -11.95
C THR A 826 30.99 -16.81 -12.80
N MET A 827 30.23 -17.75 -13.36
CA MET A 827 30.74 -18.79 -14.26
C MET A 827 31.28 -18.20 -15.57
N GLU A 828 30.59 -17.22 -16.15
CA GLU A 828 31.05 -16.51 -17.36
C GLU A 828 32.41 -15.84 -17.14
N LEU A 829 32.58 -15.12 -16.02
CA LEU A 829 33.86 -14.48 -15.69
C LEU A 829 34.95 -15.49 -15.33
N ALA A 830 34.61 -16.60 -14.66
CA ALA A 830 35.55 -17.68 -14.40
C ALA A 830 36.06 -18.28 -15.71
N ALA A 831 35.18 -18.50 -16.69
CA ALA A 831 35.55 -18.97 -18.02
C ALA A 831 36.44 -17.97 -18.75
N ALA A 832 36.06 -16.69 -18.76
CA ALA A 832 36.86 -15.62 -19.39
C ALA A 832 38.27 -15.51 -18.79
N ASN A 833 38.41 -15.70 -17.47
CA ASN A 833 39.69 -15.66 -16.78
C ASN A 833 40.46 -16.99 -16.81
N LYS A 834 39.91 -18.05 -17.41
CA LYS A 834 40.45 -19.42 -17.39
C LYS A 834 40.59 -20.01 -15.97
N GLU A 835 39.64 -19.68 -15.11
CA GLU A 835 39.59 -19.99 -13.68
C GLU A 835 38.45 -20.94 -13.30
N VAL A 836 37.75 -21.55 -14.26
CA VAL A 836 36.63 -22.48 -13.96
C VAL A 836 37.05 -23.60 -12.99
N GLY A 837 38.32 -24.03 -13.04
CA GLY A 837 38.85 -25.07 -12.17
C GLY A 837 38.86 -24.73 -10.67
N ILE A 838 38.76 -23.46 -10.27
CA ILE A 838 38.63 -23.07 -8.85
C ILE A 838 37.18 -22.98 -8.39
N VAL A 839 36.20 -23.09 -9.29
CA VAL A 839 34.77 -22.96 -8.99
C VAL A 839 34.11 -24.34 -8.92
N ARG A 840 33.74 -24.76 -7.71
CA ARG A 840 33.02 -26.01 -7.45
C ARG A 840 31.62 -25.64 -6.95
N ALA A 841 30.72 -25.43 -7.90
CA ALA A 841 29.40 -24.85 -7.65
C ALA A 841 28.29 -25.89 -7.46
N ILE A 842 27.32 -25.57 -6.59
CA ILE A 842 26.05 -26.27 -6.44
C ILE A 842 24.90 -25.27 -6.29
N GLN A 843 23.79 -25.52 -6.98
CA GLN A 843 22.57 -24.72 -6.95
C GLN A 843 21.41 -25.52 -6.38
N ARG A 844 20.78 -24.99 -5.33
CA ARG A 844 19.47 -25.43 -4.85
C ARG A 844 18.35 -24.73 -5.62
N GLY A 845 17.55 -25.48 -6.38
CA GLY A 845 16.43 -24.94 -7.15
C GLY A 845 15.28 -25.93 -7.30
N SER A 846 14.20 -25.52 -7.95
CA SER A 846 13.05 -26.38 -8.25
C SER A 846 12.57 -26.11 -9.67
N GLY A 847 12.19 -27.15 -10.41
CA GLY A 847 11.73 -27.00 -11.78
C GLY A 847 12.84 -26.56 -12.74
N ASP A 848 12.51 -25.70 -13.72
CA ASP A 848 13.40 -25.32 -14.82
C ASP A 848 14.35 -24.14 -14.53
N ASP A 849 14.28 -23.56 -13.33
CA ASP A 849 15.13 -22.45 -12.89
C ASP A 849 16.55 -22.94 -12.55
N ARG A 850 17.37 -23.20 -13.58
CA ARG A 850 18.75 -23.71 -13.47
C ARG A 850 19.78 -22.80 -14.13
N CYS A 851 20.98 -22.78 -13.55
CA CYS A 851 22.18 -22.20 -14.14
C CYS A 851 22.41 -22.76 -15.55
N LYS A 852 22.94 -21.92 -16.45
CA LYS A 852 23.22 -22.31 -17.84
C LYS A 852 24.50 -23.12 -17.98
N ASP A 853 25.45 -22.93 -17.06
CA ASP A 853 26.74 -23.60 -17.12
C ASP A 853 26.64 -25.05 -16.59
N PRO A 854 27.02 -26.06 -17.39
CA PRO A 854 26.90 -27.47 -17.00
C PRO A 854 27.84 -27.89 -15.86
N ALA A 855 28.86 -27.08 -15.52
CA ALA A 855 29.74 -27.35 -14.38
C ALA A 855 29.05 -27.09 -13.02
N VAL A 856 27.89 -26.43 -13.01
CA VAL A 856 27.10 -26.22 -11.79
C VAL A 856 26.21 -27.43 -11.51
N GLU A 857 26.40 -28.07 -10.35
CA GLU A 857 25.53 -29.15 -9.91
C GLU A 857 24.16 -28.58 -9.50
N PHE A 858 23.07 -29.06 -10.10
CA PHE A 858 21.70 -28.70 -9.71
C PHE A 858 21.11 -29.76 -8.79
N THR A 859 20.44 -29.35 -7.72
CA THR A 859 19.72 -30.27 -6.82
C THR A 859 18.44 -29.67 -6.26
N GLU A 860 17.44 -30.51 -6.04
CA GLU A 860 16.25 -30.19 -5.25
C GLU A 860 16.39 -30.61 -3.77
N SER A 861 17.50 -31.25 -3.40
CA SER A 861 17.73 -31.74 -2.04
C SER A 861 18.55 -30.75 -1.22
N ASN A 862 17.98 -30.26 -0.11
CA ASN A 862 18.73 -29.43 0.85
C ASN A 862 19.88 -30.22 1.48
N VAL A 863 19.65 -31.50 1.79
CA VAL A 863 20.64 -32.39 2.42
C VAL A 863 21.88 -32.54 1.54
N ARG A 864 21.69 -32.68 0.22
CA ARG A 864 22.81 -32.78 -0.72
C ARG A 864 23.71 -31.54 -0.67
N VAL A 865 23.12 -30.36 -0.58
CA VAL A 865 23.88 -29.10 -0.46
C VAL A 865 24.62 -29.05 0.87
N GLU A 866 23.94 -29.34 1.98
CA GLU A 866 24.52 -29.36 3.32
C GLU A 866 25.75 -30.27 3.40
N THR A 867 25.64 -31.52 2.93
CA THR A 867 26.76 -32.47 2.90
C THR A 867 27.92 -31.93 2.09
N SER A 868 27.66 -31.35 0.93
CA SER A 868 28.70 -30.87 0.00
C SER A 868 29.51 -29.66 0.52
N VAL A 869 28.91 -28.89 1.44
CA VAL A 869 29.60 -27.79 2.14
C VAL A 869 30.45 -28.35 3.26
N LEU A 870 29.88 -29.25 4.07
CA LEU A 870 30.54 -29.83 5.25
C LEU A 870 31.72 -30.73 4.87
N ASP A 871 31.66 -31.44 3.75
CA ASP A 871 32.76 -32.26 3.23
C ASP A 871 33.78 -31.47 2.38
N GLY A 872 33.53 -30.18 2.13
CA GLY A 872 34.39 -29.30 1.34
C GLY A 872 34.45 -29.62 -0.16
N SER A 873 33.53 -30.44 -0.68
CA SER A 873 33.45 -30.77 -2.11
C SER A 873 32.97 -29.60 -2.97
N LYS A 874 32.20 -28.66 -2.40
CA LYS A 874 31.72 -27.44 -3.05
C LYS A 874 32.18 -26.20 -2.31
N ASN A 875 32.58 -25.17 -3.04
CA ASN A 875 33.00 -23.87 -2.49
C ASN A 875 32.14 -22.70 -2.94
N LEU A 876 31.22 -22.90 -3.89
CA LEU A 876 30.23 -21.92 -4.31
C LEU A 876 28.82 -22.52 -4.20
N ILE A 877 27.97 -21.91 -3.38
CA ILE A 877 26.63 -22.43 -3.08
C ILE A 877 25.59 -21.38 -3.44
N ALA A 878 24.59 -21.77 -4.22
CA ALA A 878 23.53 -20.86 -4.65
C ALA A 878 22.17 -21.37 -4.17
N GLY A 879 21.41 -20.52 -3.48
CA GLY A 879 20.10 -20.90 -2.95
C GLY A 879 19.32 -19.74 -2.32
N THR A 880 18.06 -20.00 -1.97
CA THR A 880 17.21 -18.99 -1.34
C THR A 880 17.60 -18.76 0.13
N PRO A 881 17.12 -17.70 0.79
CA PRO A 881 17.37 -17.45 2.21
C PRO A 881 16.97 -18.63 3.12
N TRP A 882 15.98 -19.43 2.70
CA TRP A 882 15.55 -20.63 3.40
C TRP A 882 16.65 -21.69 3.49
N LEU A 883 17.52 -21.82 2.48
CA LEU A 883 18.64 -22.74 2.53
C LEU A 883 19.65 -22.29 3.60
N PHE A 884 20.10 -21.04 3.51
CA PHE A 884 21.14 -20.48 4.39
C PHE A 884 20.67 -20.22 5.83
N SER A 885 19.37 -20.32 6.10
CA SER A 885 18.83 -20.21 7.47
C SER A 885 18.79 -21.54 8.21
N ARG A 886 19.16 -22.65 7.56
CA ARG A 886 19.14 -24.00 8.14
C ARG A 886 20.35 -24.21 9.05
N GLU A 887 20.10 -24.89 10.16
CA GLU A 887 21.11 -25.16 11.19
C GLU A 887 22.38 -25.88 10.67
N PRO A 888 22.32 -26.85 9.74
CA PRO A 888 23.54 -27.49 9.23
C PRO A 888 24.51 -26.57 8.47
N LEU A 889 24.04 -25.40 8.01
CA LEU A 889 24.89 -24.40 7.34
C LEU A 889 25.35 -23.28 8.26
N ASP A 890 24.90 -23.27 9.52
CA ASP A 890 25.21 -22.24 10.51
C ASP A 890 26.72 -22.08 10.72
N GLY A 891 27.25 -20.89 10.42
CA GLY A 891 28.67 -20.55 10.53
C GLY A 891 29.62 -21.29 9.55
N THR A 892 29.10 -22.02 8.57
CA THR A 892 29.90 -22.86 7.66
C THR A 892 30.57 -22.10 6.51
N LEU A 893 29.98 -20.97 6.10
CA LEU A 893 30.46 -20.19 4.95
C LEU A 893 31.38 -19.06 5.40
N ASP A 894 32.41 -18.79 4.59
CA ASP A 894 33.25 -17.62 4.82
C ASP A 894 32.56 -16.34 4.36
N ALA A 895 31.73 -16.38 3.32
CA ALA A 895 31.02 -15.20 2.82
C ALA A 895 29.61 -15.53 2.29
N LEU A 896 28.67 -14.61 2.48
CA LEU A 896 27.34 -14.66 1.84
C LEU A 896 27.09 -13.38 1.04
N PHE A 897 26.85 -13.54 -0.25
CA PHE A 897 26.39 -12.49 -1.14
C PHE A 897 24.87 -12.50 -1.20
N ILE A 898 24.28 -11.37 -0.83
CA ILE A 898 22.85 -11.12 -0.93
C ILE A 898 22.64 -10.19 -2.12
N ASP A 899 22.26 -10.75 -3.28
CA ASP A 899 21.90 -9.97 -4.45
C ASP A 899 20.46 -9.47 -4.34
N GLU A 900 20.19 -8.33 -4.97
CA GLU A 900 18.98 -7.53 -4.77
C GLU A 900 18.65 -7.31 -3.28
N ALA A 901 19.65 -6.98 -2.47
CA ALA A 901 19.52 -6.69 -1.04
C ALA A 901 18.64 -5.45 -0.75
N GLY A 902 18.38 -4.60 -1.74
CA GLY A 902 17.37 -3.53 -1.69
C GLY A 902 15.93 -4.03 -1.76
N GLN A 903 15.72 -5.30 -2.17
CA GLN A 903 14.43 -5.99 -2.17
C GLN A 903 14.31 -6.99 -1.03
N MET A 904 15.42 -7.50 -0.51
CA MET A 904 15.37 -8.50 0.57
C MET A 904 15.04 -7.84 1.92
N ALA A 905 13.90 -8.21 2.52
CA ALA A 905 13.54 -7.79 3.87
C ALA A 905 14.66 -8.06 4.88
N LEU A 906 14.91 -7.11 5.79
CA LEU A 906 15.97 -7.22 6.80
C LEU A 906 15.87 -8.54 7.61
N ALA A 907 14.65 -8.98 7.95
CA ALA A 907 14.42 -10.25 8.66
C ALA A 907 14.98 -11.47 7.89
N ASN A 908 14.75 -11.54 6.58
CA ASN A 908 15.27 -12.63 5.73
C ASN A 908 16.81 -12.58 5.65
N ALA A 909 17.38 -11.38 5.51
CA ALA A 909 18.83 -11.20 5.44
C ALA A 909 19.50 -11.59 6.76
N VAL A 910 18.95 -11.20 7.90
CA VAL A 910 19.44 -11.59 9.23
C VAL A 910 19.34 -13.10 9.43
N ALA A 911 18.24 -13.74 9.03
CA ALA A 911 18.09 -15.19 9.11
C ALA A 911 19.13 -15.94 8.25
N ALA A 912 19.29 -15.53 6.97
CA ALA A 912 20.27 -16.13 6.07
C ALA A 912 21.72 -15.86 6.49
N SER A 913 21.97 -14.73 7.15
CA SER A 913 23.32 -14.36 7.61
C SER A 913 23.93 -15.34 8.61
N THR A 914 23.11 -16.16 9.28
CA THR A 914 23.62 -17.18 10.21
C THR A 914 24.58 -18.17 9.56
N ALA A 915 24.48 -18.39 8.25
CA ALA A 915 25.38 -19.30 7.54
C ALA A 915 26.80 -18.77 7.34
N ALA A 916 27.03 -17.46 7.47
CA ALA A 916 28.27 -16.83 7.00
C ALA A 916 28.96 -15.92 8.01
N LYS A 917 30.29 -15.85 7.91
CA LYS A 917 31.12 -14.98 8.77
C LYS A 917 31.09 -13.51 8.33
N GLN A 918 30.91 -13.21 7.05
CA GLN A 918 30.84 -11.86 6.48
C GLN A 918 29.76 -11.78 5.39
N LEU A 919 29.21 -10.59 5.21
CA LEU A 919 28.06 -10.34 4.34
C LEU A 919 28.38 -9.28 3.29
N PHE A 920 27.93 -9.53 2.07
CA PHE A 920 27.98 -8.59 0.96
C PHE A 920 26.57 -8.29 0.48
N LEU A 921 26.11 -7.06 0.69
CA LEU A 921 24.77 -6.63 0.30
C LEU A 921 24.86 -5.90 -1.04
N LEU A 922 24.41 -6.53 -2.11
CA LEU A 922 24.38 -5.97 -3.46
C LEU A 922 22.94 -5.59 -3.78
N GLY A 923 22.66 -4.31 -4.05
CA GLY A 923 21.33 -3.93 -4.49
C GLY A 923 21.20 -2.46 -4.79
N ASP A 924 19.97 -2.00 -4.89
CA ASP A 924 19.65 -0.58 -4.98
C ASP A 924 18.31 -0.29 -4.30
N PRO A 925 18.28 0.39 -3.14
CA PRO A 925 17.04 0.70 -2.44
C PRO A 925 16.15 1.72 -3.18
N GLN A 926 16.70 2.43 -4.17
CA GLN A 926 15.94 3.37 -5.00
C GLN A 926 15.14 2.67 -6.12
N GLN A 927 15.32 1.36 -6.30
CA GLN A 927 14.52 0.54 -7.20
C GLN A 927 13.32 -0.07 -6.45
N LEU A 928 12.51 -0.87 -7.15
CA LEU A 928 11.29 -1.45 -6.58
C LEU A 928 11.59 -2.21 -5.28
N ALA A 929 10.95 -1.79 -4.18
CA ALA A 929 10.93 -2.54 -2.94
C ALA A 929 10.10 -3.82 -3.09
N GLN A 930 10.44 -4.86 -2.32
CA GLN A 930 9.56 -6.03 -2.23
C GLN A 930 8.30 -5.65 -1.43
N PRO A 931 7.08 -5.97 -1.90
CA PRO A 931 5.87 -5.66 -1.15
C PRO A 931 5.84 -6.43 0.17
N THR A 932 5.85 -5.73 1.30
CA THR A 932 5.53 -6.28 2.62
C THR A 932 4.01 -6.31 2.80
N ARG A 933 3.47 -7.41 3.31
CA ARG A 933 2.02 -7.57 3.47
C ARG A 933 1.55 -7.36 4.91
N GLY A 934 2.43 -7.62 5.87
CA GLY A 934 2.25 -7.38 7.29
C GLY A 934 2.49 -5.92 7.66
N THR A 935 1.88 -5.50 8.77
CA THR A 935 2.22 -4.22 9.41
C THR A 935 3.41 -4.42 10.34
N HIS A 936 4.48 -3.67 10.13
CA HIS A 936 5.71 -3.79 10.92
C HIS A 936 5.97 -2.53 11.76
N PRO A 937 6.61 -2.63 12.94
CA PRO A 937 7.10 -1.47 13.67
C PRO A 937 8.11 -0.67 12.84
N ASP A 938 8.20 0.64 13.13
CA ASP A 938 9.12 1.54 12.43
C ASP A 938 10.56 1.03 12.42
N GLY A 939 11.19 1.14 11.24
CA GLY A 939 12.54 0.67 10.96
C GLY A 939 12.69 -0.83 10.69
N THR A 940 11.59 -1.62 10.68
CA THR A 940 11.67 -3.08 10.44
C THR A 940 10.90 -3.61 9.24
N GLY A 941 10.20 -2.73 8.53
CA GLY A 941 9.63 -3.01 7.21
C GLY A 941 10.60 -2.75 6.05
N THR A 942 11.87 -2.44 6.36
CA THR A 942 12.89 -2.04 5.38
C THR A 942 13.65 -3.22 4.80
N SER A 943 14.27 -3.01 3.64
CA SER A 943 15.23 -3.97 3.09
C SER A 943 16.57 -3.94 3.85
N ALA A 944 17.40 -4.97 3.69
CA ALA A 944 18.71 -5.02 4.33
C ALA A 944 19.62 -3.84 3.91
N LEU A 945 19.56 -3.45 2.64
CA LEU A 945 20.37 -2.35 2.13
C LEU A 945 19.80 -0.97 2.53
N GLU A 946 18.47 -0.81 2.52
CA GLU A 946 17.81 0.40 3.04
C GLU A 946 18.11 0.63 4.52
N HIS A 947 18.12 -0.43 5.34
CA HIS A 947 18.54 -0.36 6.74
C HIS A 947 19.97 0.16 6.91
N MET A 948 20.90 -0.20 6.00
CA MET A 948 22.27 0.32 6.00
C MET A 948 22.36 1.78 5.53
N LEU A 949 21.49 2.21 4.61
CA LEU A 949 21.45 3.59 4.12
C LEU A 949 20.90 4.55 5.17
N GLY A 950 19.86 4.14 5.90
CA GLY A 950 19.09 5.00 6.81
C GLY A 950 18.24 6.00 6.03
N GLU A 951 18.28 7.27 6.40
CA GLU A 951 17.51 8.34 5.74
C GLU A 951 18.17 8.90 4.46
N ARG A 952 19.33 8.35 4.08
CA ARG A 952 20.12 8.81 2.93
C ARG A 952 19.68 8.16 1.63
N VAL A 953 19.78 8.88 0.52
CA VAL A 953 19.41 8.37 -0.81
C VAL A 953 20.54 7.52 -1.39
N THR A 954 21.78 7.98 -1.21
CA THR A 954 22.98 7.27 -1.66
C THR A 954 23.85 6.84 -0.48
N ILE A 955 24.52 5.68 -0.61
CA ILE A 955 25.39 5.16 0.43
C ILE A 955 26.63 6.05 0.60
N PRO A 956 26.96 6.51 1.84
CA PRO A 956 28.18 7.25 2.10
C PRO A 956 29.42 6.39 1.81
N ASP A 957 30.48 7.05 1.35
CA ASP A 957 31.81 6.47 1.12
C ASP A 957 32.44 5.84 2.37
N THR A 958 31.99 6.22 3.56
CA THR A 958 32.38 5.64 4.85
C THR A 958 31.60 4.38 5.23
N HIS A 959 30.38 4.21 4.71
CA HIS A 959 29.44 3.15 5.13
C HIS A 959 29.33 2.00 4.12
N GLY A 960 29.80 2.22 2.89
CA GLY A 960 29.83 1.20 1.85
C GLY A 960 30.29 1.78 0.53
N VAL A 961 29.91 1.13 -0.57
CA VAL A 961 30.38 1.47 -1.91
C VAL A 961 29.19 1.85 -2.80
N PHE A 962 29.26 3.02 -3.41
CA PHE A 962 28.34 3.44 -4.46
C PHE A 962 28.99 3.18 -5.81
N LEU A 963 28.30 2.50 -6.74
CA LEU A 963 28.79 2.31 -8.11
C LEU A 963 28.33 3.48 -8.98
N GLU A 964 29.26 4.37 -9.30
CA GLU A 964 28.98 5.69 -9.88
C GLU A 964 28.85 5.71 -11.41
N THR A 965 29.32 4.67 -12.12
CA THR A 965 29.37 4.65 -13.59
C THR A 965 28.38 3.66 -14.19
N SER A 966 27.40 4.13 -14.95
CA SER A 966 26.45 3.33 -15.73
C SER A 966 26.99 3.04 -17.14
N TYR A 967 27.01 1.75 -17.50
CA TYR A 967 27.44 1.23 -18.79
C TYR A 967 26.26 1.03 -19.77
N ARG A 968 25.07 1.51 -19.42
CA ARG A 968 23.82 1.26 -20.17
C ARG A 968 23.21 2.50 -20.80
N MET A 969 23.25 3.64 -20.10
CA MET A 969 22.38 4.77 -20.37
C MET A 969 23.12 5.90 -21.08
N HIS A 970 22.55 6.43 -22.16
CA HIS A 970 23.01 7.68 -22.77
C HIS A 970 23.01 8.84 -21.75
N PRO A 971 23.97 9.80 -21.79
CA PRO A 971 24.07 10.90 -20.82
C PRO A 971 22.77 11.67 -20.58
N ALA A 972 22.00 11.96 -21.65
CA ALA A 972 20.71 12.66 -21.56
C ALA A 972 19.64 11.91 -20.75
N ILE A 973 19.72 10.58 -20.65
CA ILE A 973 18.81 9.77 -19.81
C ILE A 973 19.40 9.64 -18.40
N CYS A 974 20.71 9.39 -18.33
CA CYS A 974 21.43 9.18 -17.08
C CYS A 974 21.36 10.40 -16.15
N GLN A 975 21.52 11.62 -16.70
CA GLN A 975 21.53 12.86 -15.93
C GLN A 975 20.22 13.05 -15.14
N PHE A 976 19.07 12.92 -15.81
CA PHE A 976 17.77 13.03 -15.14
C PHE A 976 17.62 12.00 -14.01
N ILE A 977 17.98 10.74 -14.26
CA ILE A 977 17.91 9.68 -13.25
C ILE A 977 18.87 9.97 -12.09
N SER A 978 20.08 10.46 -12.39
CA SER A 978 21.10 10.81 -11.40
C SER A 978 20.62 11.90 -10.46
N ASP A 979 20.06 12.98 -11.00
CA ASP A 979 19.60 14.12 -10.21
C ASP A 979 18.38 13.77 -9.37
N GLN A 980 17.46 12.96 -9.90
CA GLN A 980 16.22 12.61 -9.22
C GLN A 980 16.40 11.53 -8.14
N PHE A 981 17.27 10.55 -8.36
CA PHE A 981 17.32 9.34 -7.53
C PHE A 981 18.70 9.07 -6.90
N TYR A 982 19.76 9.78 -7.29
CA TYR A 982 21.13 9.47 -6.88
C TYR A 982 22.00 10.70 -6.57
N GLU A 983 21.40 11.84 -6.22
CA GLU A 983 22.11 13.06 -5.77
C GLU A 983 23.17 13.55 -6.79
N GLY A 984 22.94 13.31 -8.08
CA GLY A 984 23.90 13.67 -9.15
C GLY A 984 25.18 12.80 -9.17
N ARG A 985 25.26 11.73 -8.37
CA ARG A 985 26.45 10.88 -8.26
C ARG A 985 26.57 9.84 -9.39
N LEU A 986 25.46 9.50 -10.06
CA LEU A 986 25.45 8.55 -11.17
C LEU A 986 25.87 9.23 -12.49
N ARG A 987 26.76 8.59 -13.24
CA ARG A 987 27.30 9.10 -14.50
C ARG A 987 27.19 8.05 -15.59
N SER A 988 27.08 8.51 -16.83
CA SER A 988 27.13 7.64 -18.01
C SER A 988 28.59 7.39 -18.39
N LYS A 989 28.92 6.17 -18.79
CA LYS A 989 30.21 5.88 -19.43
C LYS A 989 30.30 6.66 -20.74
N GLU A 990 31.47 7.21 -21.06
CA GLU A 990 31.65 8.12 -22.21
C GLU A 990 31.15 7.51 -23.53
N GLU A 991 31.39 6.22 -23.75
CA GLU A 991 30.98 5.50 -24.95
C GLU A 991 29.46 5.40 -25.12
N CYS A 992 28.69 5.43 -24.03
CA CYS A 992 27.21 5.47 -24.10
C CYS A 992 26.69 6.76 -24.74
N GLY A 993 27.49 7.84 -24.80
CA GLY A 993 27.16 9.07 -25.53
C GLY A 993 27.09 8.88 -27.05
N ARG A 994 27.59 7.77 -27.59
CA ARG A 994 27.51 7.44 -29.02
C ARG A 994 26.19 6.79 -29.42
N GLN A 995 25.41 6.35 -28.42
CA GLN A 995 24.16 5.65 -28.66
C GLN A 995 23.11 6.60 -29.25
N ASP A 996 22.60 6.25 -30.42
CA ASP A 996 21.59 7.07 -31.09
C ASP A 996 20.64 6.21 -31.93
N THR A 997 19.40 6.66 -32.02
CA THR A 997 18.43 6.12 -32.99
C THR A 997 18.24 7.18 -34.05
N ALA A 998 18.97 7.10 -35.18
CA ALA A 998 19.18 8.21 -36.12
C ALA A 998 17.92 9.02 -36.50
N ARG A 999 16.75 8.36 -36.56
CA ARG A 999 15.46 9.01 -36.86
C ARG A 999 14.84 9.74 -35.66
N PHE A 1000 15.05 9.25 -34.44
CA PHE A 1000 14.35 9.70 -33.24
C PHE A 1000 15.29 10.36 -32.20
N GLY A 1001 16.60 10.28 -32.37
CA GLY A 1001 17.60 10.79 -31.44
C GLY A 1001 17.82 9.88 -30.22
N ALA A 1002 18.59 10.37 -29.26
CA ALA A 1002 18.69 9.79 -27.92
C ALA A 1002 17.70 10.48 -26.93
N GLY A 1003 17.33 9.78 -25.86
CA GLY A 1003 16.56 10.33 -24.74
C GLY A 1003 15.13 9.82 -24.59
N LEU A 1004 14.41 10.40 -23.62
CA LEU A 1004 13.00 10.10 -23.35
C LEU A 1004 12.10 10.82 -24.37
N ARG A 1005 10.99 10.17 -24.74
CA ARG A 1005 9.94 10.71 -25.61
C ARG A 1005 8.59 10.38 -24.99
N THR A 1006 7.66 11.33 -25.05
CA THR A 1006 6.30 11.16 -24.52
C THR A 1006 5.32 11.11 -25.67
N ILE A 1007 4.47 10.08 -25.69
CA ILE A 1007 3.33 9.98 -26.60
C ILE A 1007 2.08 10.05 -25.72
N SER A 1008 1.34 11.16 -25.82
CA SER A 1008 0.09 11.32 -25.08
C SER A 1008 -1.01 10.54 -25.79
N VAL A 1009 -1.65 9.62 -25.05
CA VAL A 1009 -2.80 8.84 -25.53
C VAL A 1009 -3.99 9.19 -24.66
N SER A 1010 -5.07 9.67 -25.27
CA SER A 1010 -6.31 9.94 -24.57
C SER A 1010 -7.07 8.63 -24.35
N HIS A 1011 -7.31 8.28 -23.09
CA HIS A 1011 -8.16 7.16 -22.69
C HIS A 1011 -8.74 7.43 -21.29
N GLU A 1012 -9.85 6.79 -20.94
CA GLU A 1012 -10.51 7.01 -19.66
C GLU A 1012 -11.00 5.70 -19.02
N GLY A 1013 -10.63 5.46 -17.76
CA GLY A 1013 -11.05 4.26 -17.02
C GLY A 1013 -10.24 2.98 -17.28
N ASN A 1014 -9.31 3.01 -18.24
CA ASN A 1014 -8.34 1.94 -18.49
C ASN A 1014 -7.23 1.98 -17.43
N ARG A 1015 -7.26 1.06 -16.45
CA ARG A 1015 -6.31 1.01 -15.32
C ARG A 1015 -5.26 -0.10 -15.44
N THR A 1016 -5.57 -1.17 -16.16
CA THR A 1016 -4.78 -2.41 -16.26
C THR A 1016 -4.48 -2.79 -17.72
N ASP A 1017 -5.34 -2.39 -18.67
CA ASP A 1017 -5.19 -2.59 -20.11
C ASP A 1017 -5.88 -1.43 -20.86
N SER A 1018 -5.27 -0.93 -21.94
CA SER A 1018 -5.83 0.06 -22.87
C SER A 1018 -5.54 -0.33 -24.32
N SER A 1019 -6.58 -0.53 -25.12
CA SER A 1019 -6.45 -0.78 -26.56
C SER A 1019 -5.84 0.41 -27.31
N GLU A 1020 -6.14 1.63 -26.85
CA GLU A 1020 -5.64 2.89 -27.38
C GLU A 1020 -4.13 3.00 -27.17
N GLU A 1021 -3.66 2.72 -25.94
CA GLU A 1021 -2.22 2.67 -25.65
C GLU A 1021 -1.54 1.56 -26.45
N VAL A 1022 -2.14 0.37 -26.54
CA VAL A 1022 -1.59 -0.74 -27.34
C VAL A 1022 -1.45 -0.35 -28.82
N ALA A 1023 -2.44 0.33 -29.40
CA ALA A 1023 -2.38 0.80 -30.77
C ALA A 1023 -1.26 1.83 -30.97
N ALA A 1024 -1.17 2.83 -30.08
CA ALA A 1024 -0.12 3.85 -30.12
C ALA A 1024 1.29 3.26 -29.95
N ILE A 1025 1.46 2.32 -29.00
CA ILE A 1025 2.72 1.60 -28.78
C ILE A 1025 3.08 0.76 -30.01
N THR A 1026 2.10 0.05 -30.60
CA THR A 1026 2.33 -0.75 -31.81
C THR A 1026 2.81 0.12 -32.97
N GLN A 1027 2.17 1.28 -33.18
CA GLN A 1027 2.58 2.23 -34.20
C GLN A 1027 4.00 2.76 -33.95
N ALA A 1028 4.33 3.10 -32.70
CA ALA A 1028 5.66 3.57 -32.32
C ALA A 1028 6.73 2.49 -32.52
N CYS A 1029 6.47 1.24 -32.11
CA CYS A 1029 7.35 0.10 -32.33
C CYS A 1029 7.58 -0.16 -33.82
N ASN A 1030 6.52 -0.16 -34.64
CA ASN A 1030 6.63 -0.34 -36.08
C ASN A 1030 7.45 0.78 -36.75
N ALA A 1031 7.40 2.01 -36.21
CA ALA A 1031 8.21 3.11 -36.72
C ALA A 1031 9.69 3.01 -36.30
N LEU A 1032 9.99 2.32 -35.19
CA LEU A 1032 11.34 2.06 -34.68
C LEU A 1032 12.00 0.88 -35.37
N ILE A 1033 11.27 -0.21 -35.62
CA ILE A 1033 11.78 -1.41 -36.29
C ILE A 1033 12.28 -1.04 -37.69
N GLY A 1034 13.50 -1.50 -38.02
CA GLY A 1034 14.18 -1.20 -39.28
C GLY A 1034 14.87 0.17 -39.35
N SER A 1035 14.70 1.04 -38.34
CA SER A 1035 15.45 2.30 -38.24
C SER A 1035 16.94 2.05 -37.96
N ARG A 1036 17.81 2.98 -38.39
CA ARG A 1036 19.25 2.88 -38.11
C ARG A 1036 19.50 3.23 -36.64
N MET A 1037 20.30 2.40 -35.98
CA MET A 1037 20.79 2.64 -34.63
C MET A 1037 22.33 2.61 -34.61
N THR A 1038 22.91 3.37 -33.69
CA THR A 1038 24.32 3.31 -33.32
C THR A 1038 24.39 2.79 -31.89
N ASP A 1039 25.18 1.75 -31.63
CA ASP A 1039 25.42 1.25 -30.28
C ASP A 1039 26.55 2.02 -29.56
N SER A 1040 26.85 1.63 -28.32
CA SER A 1040 27.91 2.27 -27.52
C SER A 1040 29.32 2.08 -28.12
N ASP A 1041 29.54 1.03 -28.92
CA ASP A 1041 30.81 0.80 -29.59
C ASP A 1041 30.93 1.64 -30.88
N GLY A 1042 29.88 2.39 -31.24
CA GLY A 1042 29.81 3.19 -32.46
C GLY A 1042 29.43 2.37 -33.69
N LYS A 1043 29.01 1.11 -33.53
CA LYS A 1043 28.63 0.24 -34.63
C LYS A 1043 27.20 0.55 -35.06
N MET A 1044 27.03 0.79 -36.35
CA MET A 1044 25.72 1.03 -36.94
C MET A 1044 25.05 -0.29 -37.33
N SER A 1045 23.78 -0.42 -36.99
CA SER A 1045 22.92 -1.55 -37.38
C SER A 1045 21.49 -1.05 -37.61
N ARG A 1046 20.60 -1.97 -38.03
CA ARG A 1046 19.16 -1.69 -38.03
C ARG A 1046 18.53 -2.33 -36.80
N LEU A 1047 17.64 -1.61 -36.14
CA LEU A 1047 16.85 -2.13 -35.03
C LEU A 1047 16.00 -3.30 -35.55
N ALA A 1048 16.18 -4.49 -34.96
CA ALA A 1048 15.51 -5.72 -35.37
C ALA A 1048 14.06 -5.80 -34.88
#